data_AF-A0A5E7AYD2-F1
#
_entry.id   AF-A0A5E7AYD2-F1
#
_cell.length_a   1.000
_cell.length_b   1.000
_cell.length_c   1.000
_cell.angle_alpha   90.00
_cell.angle_beta   90.00
_cell.angle_gamma   90.00
#
_symmetry.space_group_name_H-M   'P 1'
#
loop_
_entity.id
_entity.type
_entity.pdbx_description
1 polymer ?
#
loop_
_entity_poly.entity_id
_entity_poly.type
_entity_poly.pdbx_seq_one_letter_code
_entity_poly.pdbx_strand_id
1 'polypeptide(L)'
;MTSTLDSLIYHIKPARDQFLRLLSAQNALAAGHRSYSQVSQSNVSAGYDPVSIFNALMNLPVSNLSMIKDLAWDFNDEPHPLARNIQGAKSRIDFENYTSLNSTILFELKIAFACALQMPGAIRTGKKLKICKPHTIIDIFKSVIPFIDKMCARKRLEQGDEFFELTYYSLADFSENDYAVEAEIYDRAFRGVTNLGFTFLRSPFLVENLFAKPLPFIEMSALKWPQNSIVSPKVREKQKYFDNHIFEKCSRKATFAVVDFLKALKEPICDKDGLRRLKVSGYKAAAEAQLTKKNFDIYVAIRLTSRGYTGKEIEPFLYYTDTTYWSPQRQGMFKDKEAICKLTKAKMDDDFYQYITHISNSAYYIIAQYTGMRPSELSGIMADGCLMTNEFGHHLILSTVLKNREVYGKLFGDKWAAIPIVMDAVRALQILNRFKQNPYLLANMNTIAPRQQGSANSIGQFNHILCAFLSETLDAEELENLDVSAYTLRHSLAHQMFRASVGLPFISYQLKHFGNLVSGIGQNRVSAVTIDYGNIGSALTSDTGREAANAIRHDAEKEFIMNACDPDGGYVGENAGAHRERLKKYFQGYLEAGYTKDEIFDRMVELNFAIINVGQGYCYGNANEDFDTSLPCIGSLRCNPYRCKNAVVTKANAPKWREIYVQNTIAVRKLESEVKSTDQLICGEFANSIAQMKAAIAEAKAVLRGLGEELMV
;
A
#
# COMPACT_ATOMS: atom_id res chain seq x y z
N MET A 1 26.84 -21.49 -31.32
CA MET A 1 25.43 -21.21 -30.95
C MET A 1 25.35 -21.29 -29.44
N THR A 2 24.97 -20.21 -28.76
CA THR A 2 24.68 -20.28 -27.32
C THR A 2 23.48 -21.19 -27.11
N SER A 3 23.70 -22.38 -26.54
CA SER A 3 22.63 -23.32 -26.25
C SER A 3 21.64 -22.68 -25.27
N THR A 4 20.37 -22.58 -25.66
CA THR A 4 19.28 -22.08 -24.81
C THR A 4 18.52 -23.24 -24.18
N LEU A 5 17.80 -22.99 -23.08
CA LEU A 5 16.94 -24.01 -22.46
C LEU A 5 15.96 -24.62 -23.47
N ASP A 6 15.36 -23.77 -24.32
CA ASP A 6 14.44 -24.17 -25.40
C ASP A 6 15.06 -25.21 -26.35
N SER A 7 16.36 -25.17 -26.59
CA SER A 7 17.03 -26.17 -27.43
C SER A 7 17.42 -27.44 -26.67
N LEU A 8 17.85 -27.31 -25.42
CA LEU A 8 18.40 -28.42 -24.65
C LEU A 8 17.34 -29.30 -23.99
N ILE A 9 16.14 -28.77 -23.72
CA ILE A 9 15.08 -29.50 -23.01
C ILE A 9 14.59 -30.74 -23.77
N TYR A 10 14.49 -30.66 -25.10
CA TYR A 10 14.09 -31.78 -25.95
C TYR A 10 15.08 -32.97 -25.90
N HIS A 11 16.29 -32.73 -25.38
CA HIS A 11 17.34 -33.71 -25.25
C HIS A 11 17.38 -34.41 -23.89
N ILE A 12 16.63 -33.92 -22.90
CA ILE A 12 16.66 -34.46 -21.53
C ILE A 12 16.03 -35.86 -21.48
N LYS A 13 14.79 -36.01 -21.94
CA LYS A 13 14.10 -37.31 -21.89
C LYS A 13 14.79 -38.41 -22.71
N PRO A 14 15.29 -38.17 -23.94
CA PRO A 14 16.08 -39.16 -24.68
C PRO A 14 17.41 -39.53 -24.01
N ALA A 15 18.01 -38.62 -23.25
CA ALA A 15 19.29 -38.83 -22.56
C ALA A 15 19.13 -39.30 -21.10
N ARG A 16 17.90 -39.56 -20.65
CA ARG A 16 17.55 -39.66 -19.23
C ARG A 16 18.39 -40.69 -18.47
N ASP A 17 18.54 -41.90 -18.99
CA ASP A 17 19.29 -42.97 -18.31
C ASP A 17 20.75 -42.58 -18.06
N GLN A 18 21.35 -41.81 -18.96
CA GLN A 18 22.72 -41.32 -18.81
C GLN A 18 22.80 -40.17 -17.82
N PHE A 19 21.79 -39.29 -17.80
CA PHE A 19 21.70 -38.21 -16.80
C PHE A 19 21.53 -38.78 -15.39
N LEU A 20 20.70 -39.82 -15.22
CA LEU A 20 20.51 -40.50 -13.95
C LEU A 20 21.83 -41.09 -13.43
N ARG A 21 22.63 -41.70 -14.31
CA ARG A 21 23.97 -42.22 -13.96
C ARG A 21 24.96 -41.12 -13.57
N LEU A 22 24.91 -39.97 -14.25
CA LEU A 22 25.77 -38.82 -13.91
C LEU A 22 25.39 -38.22 -12.56
N LEU A 23 24.09 -38.07 -12.29
CA LEU A 23 23.55 -37.53 -11.05
C LEU A 23 23.79 -38.47 -9.85
N SER A 24 23.77 -39.79 -10.06
CA SER A 24 24.12 -40.77 -9.02
C SER A 24 25.63 -40.87 -8.78
N ALA A 25 26.46 -40.76 -9.83
CA ALA A 25 27.91 -40.72 -9.71
C ALA A 25 28.42 -39.47 -8.97
N GLN A 26 27.77 -38.31 -9.17
CA GLN A 26 28.07 -37.10 -8.39
C GLN A 26 27.76 -37.27 -6.90
N ASN A 27 26.68 -37.98 -6.55
CA ASN A 27 26.36 -38.28 -5.15
C ASN A 27 27.38 -39.24 -4.51
N ALA A 28 27.82 -40.27 -5.25
CA ALA A 28 28.84 -41.22 -4.76
C ALA A 28 30.20 -40.54 -4.50
N LEU A 29 30.58 -39.57 -5.35
CA LEU A 29 31.79 -38.76 -5.17
C LEU A 29 31.67 -37.79 -3.98
N ALA A 30 30.49 -37.21 -3.75
CA ALA A 30 30.22 -36.31 -2.61
C ALA A 30 30.15 -37.07 -1.27
N ALA A 31 29.72 -38.34 -1.27
CA ALA A 31 29.64 -39.20 -0.10
C ALA A 31 30.98 -39.88 0.28
N GLY A 32 32.09 -39.58 -0.40
CA GLY A 32 33.42 -40.11 -0.06
C GLY A 32 33.67 -41.57 -0.43
N HIS A 33 32.76 -42.23 -1.16
CA HIS A 33 32.96 -43.61 -1.61
C HIS A 33 33.86 -43.67 -2.85
N ARG A 34 35.16 -43.90 -2.64
CA ARG A 34 36.09 -44.25 -3.73
C ARG A 34 35.91 -45.72 -4.13
N SER A 35 35.02 -46.00 -5.07
CA SER A 35 35.16 -47.12 -6.01
C SER A 35 33.96 -47.20 -6.96
N TYR A 36 34.16 -46.83 -8.22
CA TYR A 36 33.73 -47.68 -9.33
C TYR A 36 34.60 -47.42 -10.56
N SER A 37 35.28 -48.47 -10.98
CA SER A 37 36.20 -48.55 -12.10
C SER A 37 35.47 -48.56 -13.45
N GLN A 38 36.13 -47.95 -14.43
CA GLN A 38 36.01 -48.13 -15.89
C GLN A 38 34.65 -47.81 -16.53
N VAL A 39 34.62 -46.61 -17.14
CA VAL A 39 33.71 -46.24 -18.23
C VAL A 39 33.99 -47.15 -19.42
N SER A 40 33.20 -48.22 -19.58
CA SER A 40 33.12 -48.95 -20.84
C SER A 40 32.31 -48.13 -21.84
N GLN A 41 32.98 -47.60 -22.87
CA GLN A 41 32.38 -46.98 -24.04
C GLN A 41 31.49 -47.99 -24.76
N SER A 42 30.20 -48.00 -24.47
CA SER A 42 29.19 -48.69 -25.27
C SER A 42 28.68 -47.73 -26.35
N ASN A 43 29.09 -47.98 -27.60
CA ASN A 43 28.51 -47.51 -28.86
C ASN A 43 27.75 -46.18 -28.84
N VAL A 44 28.52 -45.09 -28.97
CA VAL A 44 28.02 -43.76 -29.30
C VAL A 44 27.40 -43.83 -30.70
N SER A 45 26.08 -43.66 -30.80
CA SER A 45 25.45 -43.34 -32.08
C SER A 45 25.94 -41.97 -32.53
N ALA A 46 26.33 -41.86 -33.79
CA ALA A 46 26.90 -40.63 -34.35
C ALA A 46 25.90 -39.47 -34.22
N GLY A 47 26.20 -38.52 -33.33
CA GLY A 47 25.48 -37.24 -33.20
C GLY A 47 25.04 -36.82 -31.79
N TYR A 48 25.20 -37.66 -30.76
CA TYR A 48 24.62 -37.39 -29.44
C TYR A 48 25.60 -37.66 -28.30
N ASP A 49 26.05 -36.60 -27.59
CA ASP A 49 26.88 -36.72 -26.37
C ASP A 49 26.09 -36.21 -25.14
N PRO A 50 25.46 -37.11 -24.37
CA PRO A 50 24.71 -36.77 -23.17
C PRO A 50 25.52 -36.09 -22.06
N VAL A 51 26.83 -36.33 -21.97
CA VAL A 51 27.68 -35.64 -20.99
C VAL A 51 27.82 -34.16 -21.36
N SER A 52 28.06 -33.88 -22.65
CA SER A 52 28.09 -32.51 -23.17
C SER A 52 26.74 -31.80 -22.98
N ILE A 53 25.62 -32.47 -23.22
CA ILE A 53 24.27 -31.90 -23.04
C ILE A 53 23.99 -31.60 -21.56
N PHE A 54 24.34 -32.53 -20.67
CA PHE A 54 24.21 -32.33 -19.22
C PHE A 54 25.05 -31.14 -18.73
N ASN A 55 26.31 -31.05 -19.16
CA ASN A 55 27.19 -29.93 -18.83
C ASN A 55 26.67 -28.61 -19.41
N ALA A 56 26.12 -28.61 -20.61
CA ALA A 56 25.49 -27.43 -21.21
C ALA A 56 24.28 -26.96 -20.39
N LEU A 57 23.41 -27.89 -19.95
CA LEU A 57 22.27 -27.59 -19.07
C LEU A 57 22.72 -27.02 -17.73
N MET A 58 23.71 -27.65 -17.08
CA MET A 58 24.20 -27.22 -15.77
C MET A 58 24.81 -25.81 -15.77
N ASN A 59 25.36 -25.38 -16.91
CA ASN A 59 25.94 -24.05 -17.10
C ASN A 59 24.98 -23.02 -17.69
N LEU A 60 23.69 -23.36 -17.88
CA LEU A 60 22.70 -22.37 -18.30
C LEU A 60 22.50 -21.32 -17.19
N PRO A 61 22.50 -20.02 -17.55
CA PRO A 61 22.14 -18.97 -16.60
C PRO A 61 20.64 -19.04 -16.29
N VAL A 62 20.31 -18.96 -14.99
CA VAL A 62 18.94 -18.83 -14.49
C VAL A 62 18.63 -17.38 -14.13
N SER A 63 19.64 -16.65 -13.68
CA SER A 63 19.63 -15.21 -13.43
C SER A 63 20.98 -14.61 -13.84
N ASN A 64 21.16 -13.30 -13.67
CA ASN A 64 22.46 -12.65 -13.84
C ASN A 64 23.55 -13.16 -12.86
N LEU A 65 23.16 -13.77 -11.74
CA LEU A 65 24.07 -14.20 -10.66
C LEU A 65 24.16 -15.72 -10.48
N SER A 66 23.33 -16.51 -11.15
CA SER A 66 23.17 -17.94 -10.82
C SER A 66 22.94 -18.81 -12.05
N MET A 67 23.48 -20.02 -11.99
CA MET A 67 23.36 -21.09 -12.99
C MET A 67 22.55 -22.28 -12.45
N ILE A 68 22.07 -23.16 -13.34
CA ILE A 68 21.26 -24.33 -12.95
C ILE A 68 21.97 -25.23 -11.92
N LYS A 69 23.29 -25.42 -12.05
CA LYS A 69 24.10 -26.22 -11.13
C LYS A 69 24.11 -25.70 -9.70
N ASP A 70 23.98 -24.39 -9.50
CA ASP A 70 24.13 -23.76 -8.19
C ASP A 70 23.01 -24.20 -7.24
N LEU A 71 23.32 -24.44 -5.97
CA LEU A 71 22.34 -24.84 -4.96
C LEU A 71 21.57 -23.65 -4.39
N ALA A 72 22.02 -22.43 -4.61
CA ALA A 72 21.29 -21.21 -4.30
C ALA A 72 21.19 -20.32 -5.54
N TRP A 73 19.96 -19.93 -5.90
CA TRP A 73 19.70 -19.01 -7.01
C TRP A 73 19.33 -17.63 -6.49
N ASP A 74 20.00 -16.60 -7.01
CA ASP A 74 19.83 -15.21 -6.63
C ASP A 74 19.36 -14.35 -7.81
N PHE A 75 18.21 -13.70 -7.66
CA PHE A 75 17.60 -12.83 -8.67
C PHE A 75 17.66 -11.34 -8.29
N ASN A 76 18.57 -10.92 -7.40
CA ASN A 76 18.66 -9.53 -6.95
C ASN A 76 19.26 -8.55 -7.97
N ASP A 77 20.07 -9.04 -8.91
CA ASP A 77 20.77 -8.20 -9.93
C ASP A 77 20.08 -8.22 -11.30
N GLU A 78 18.77 -8.50 -11.33
CA GLU A 78 18.00 -8.47 -12.58
C GLU A 78 17.87 -7.03 -13.13
N PRO A 79 17.86 -6.81 -14.46
CA PRO A 79 17.95 -5.49 -15.09
C PRO A 79 16.77 -4.55 -14.78
N HIS A 80 15.73 -5.07 -14.14
CA HIS A 80 14.56 -4.29 -13.76
C HIS A 80 14.60 -3.98 -12.26
N PRO A 81 14.46 -2.72 -11.84
CA PRO A 81 14.59 -2.37 -10.45
C PRO A 81 13.50 -3.06 -9.63
N LEU A 82 13.95 -3.98 -8.76
CA LEU A 82 13.07 -4.71 -7.85
C LEU A 82 12.49 -3.74 -6.81
N ALA A 83 11.21 -3.92 -6.49
CA ALA A 83 10.65 -3.23 -5.34
C ALA A 83 11.44 -3.64 -4.09
N ARG A 84 11.85 -2.66 -3.27
CA ARG A 84 12.75 -2.87 -2.12
C ARG A 84 12.26 -3.90 -1.10
N ASN A 85 10.96 -4.16 -1.06
CA ASN A 85 10.33 -5.17 -0.20
C ASN A 85 10.46 -6.61 -0.71
N ILE A 86 10.92 -6.78 -1.95
CA ILE A 86 11.19 -8.06 -2.61
C ILE A 86 12.71 -8.31 -2.65
N GLN A 87 13.51 -7.25 -2.69
CA GLN A 87 14.98 -7.34 -2.61
C GLN A 87 15.47 -8.09 -1.36
N GLY A 88 16.60 -8.78 -1.50
CA GLY A 88 17.20 -9.62 -0.46
C GLY A 88 16.70 -11.06 -0.51
N ALA A 89 16.39 -11.63 0.65
CA ALA A 89 16.09 -13.06 0.80
C ALA A 89 14.83 -13.54 0.05
N LYS A 90 13.88 -12.64 -0.26
CA LYS A 90 12.66 -13.00 -1.01
C LYS A 90 12.92 -13.21 -2.50
N SER A 91 14.00 -12.63 -3.03
CA SER A 91 14.48 -12.85 -4.40
C SER A 91 15.47 -14.02 -4.52
N ARG A 92 15.61 -14.85 -3.48
CA ARG A 92 16.52 -15.99 -3.47
C ARG A 92 15.77 -17.29 -3.22
N ILE A 93 16.18 -18.38 -3.86
CA ILE A 93 15.76 -19.74 -3.51
C ILE A 93 17.00 -20.56 -3.23
N ASP A 94 17.00 -21.27 -2.13
CA ASP A 94 18.13 -22.06 -1.66
C ASP A 94 17.66 -23.50 -1.48
N PHE A 95 18.19 -24.37 -2.33
CA PHE A 95 17.84 -25.77 -2.43
C PHE A 95 18.55 -26.63 -1.38
N GLU A 96 19.58 -26.12 -0.68
CA GLU A 96 20.25 -26.84 0.41
C GLU A 96 19.31 -27.10 1.59
N ASN A 97 18.24 -26.31 1.70
CA ASN A 97 17.21 -26.46 2.72
C ASN A 97 16.35 -27.72 2.57
N TYR A 98 16.47 -28.45 1.45
CA TYR A 98 15.65 -29.63 1.12
C TYR A 98 16.51 -30.89 1.09
N THR A 99 16.91 -31.36 2.28
CA THR A 99 17.92 -32.41 2.45
C THR A 99 17.44 -33.82 2.09
N SER A 100 16.13 -34.03 1.97
CA SER A 100 15.56 -35.35 1.72
C SER A 100 15.39 -35.65 0.23
N LEU A 101 15.50 -34.63 -0.62
CA LEU A 101 15.47 -34.79 -2.07
C LEU A 101 16.74 -35.50 -2.56
N ASN A 102 16.60 -36.49 -3.43
CA ASN A 102 17.75 -36.99 -4.18
C ASN A 102 18.09 -36.04 -5.35
N SER A 103 19.28 -36.22 -5.92
CA SER A 103 19.80 -35.36 -6.98
C SER A 103 18.94 -35.37 -8.24
N THR A 104 18.23 -36.47 -8.52
CA THR A 104 17.40 -36.61 -9.71
C THR A 104 16.08 -35.86 -9.58
N ILE A 105 15.39 -35.98 -8.43
CA ILE A 105 14.19 -35.19 -8.12
C ILE A 105 14.54 -33.70 -8.04
N LEU A 106 15.66 -33.34 -7.41
CA LEU A 106 16.11 -31.95 -7.34
C LEU A 106 16.39 -31.38 -8.74
N PHE A 107 17.02 -32.17 -9.62
CA PHE A 107 17.23 -31.81 -11.02
C PHE A 107 15.90 -31.56 -11.74
N GLU A 108 14.92 -32.46 -11.61
CA GLU A 108 13.60 -32.27 -12.22
C GLU A 108 12.90 -31.00 -11.74
N LEU A 109 12.96 -30.70 -10.44
CA LEU A 109 12.39 -29.49 -9.85
C LEU A 109 13.08 -28.22 -10.38
N LYS A 110 14.41 -28.24 -10.51
CA LYS A 110 15.19 -27.14 -11.07
C LYS A 110 14.85 -26.89 -12.55
N ILE A 111 14.74 -27.94 -13.35
CA ILE A 111 14.35 -27.80 -14.77
C ILE A 111 12.91 -27.30 -14.90
N ALA A 112 11.97 -27.84 -14.12
CA ALA A 112 10.59 -27.35 -14.11
C ALA A 112 10.49 -25.87 -13.73
N PHE A 113 11.28 -25.42 -12.75
CA PHE A 113 11.40 -24.01 -12.38
C PHE A 113 11.92 -23.19 -13.56
N ALA A 114 13.04 -23.59 -14.16
CA ALA A 114 13.67 -22.86 -15.26
C ALA A 114 12.72 -22.73 -16.46
N CYS A 115 11.95 -23.78 -16.76
CA CYS A 115 10.95 -23.75 -17.82
C CYS A 115 9.79 -22.80 -17.49
N ALA A 116 9.34 -22.74 -16.23
CA ALA A 116 8.27 -21.83 -15.82
C ALA A 116 8.71 -20.36 -15.95
N LEU A 117 10.01 -20.10 -15.81
CA LEU A 117 10.63 -18.78 -15.93
C LEU A 117 10.92 -18.38 -17.39
N GLN A 118 11.62 -19.25 -18.13
CA GLN A 118 12.18 -18.93 -19.46
C GLN A 118 11.23 -19.34 -20.60
N MET A 119 10.39 -20.36 -20.37
CA MET A 119 9.43 -20.89 -21.34
C MET A 119 7.98 -20.78 -20.82
N PRO A 120 7.52 -19.60 -20.37
CA PRO A 120 6.20 -19.47 -19.75
C PRO A 120 5.05 -19.77 -20.72
N GLY A 121 5.32 -19.91 -22.03
CA GLY A 121 4.38 -20.37 -23.05
C GLY A 121 4.12 -21.87 -23.02
N ALA A 122 5.14 -22.66 -22.70
CA ALA A 122 5.09 -24.11 -22.75
C ALA A 122 4.44 -24.72 -21.50
N ILE A 123 4.57 -24.06 -20.34
CA ILE A 123 4.09 -24.56 -19.03
C ILE A 123 2.61 -24.16 -18.73
N ARG A 124 1.91 -23.53 -19.67
CA ARG A 124 0.62 -22.87 -19.38
C ARG A 124 -0.57 -23.80 -19.15
N THR A 125 -1.47 -23.33 -18.30
CA THR A 125 -2.79 -23.91 -18.05
C THR A 125 -3.98 -22.98 -18.37
N GLY A 126 -3.77 -21.88 -19.11
CA GLY A 126 -4.84 -20.93 -19.45
C GLY A 126 -4.70 -20.20 -20.80
N LYS A 127 -5.81 -19.60 -21.27
CA LYS A 127 -5.94 -18.99 -22.62
C LYS A 127 -5.14 -17.70 -22.86
N LYS A 128 -4.69 -16.98 -21.83
CA LYS A 128 -3.96 -15.70 -21.97
C LYS A 128 -2.47 -15.84 -21.60
N LEU A 129 -1.62 -15.22 -22.42
CA LEU A 129 -0.18 -15.13 -22.23
C LEU A 129 0.14 -14.31 -20.97
N LYS A 130 0.48 -14.96 -19.85
CA LYS A 130 0.88 -14.27 -18.62
C LYS A 130 2.34 -14.61 -18.29
N ILE A 131 3.23 -13.65 -18.51
CA ILE A 131 4.63 -13.75 -18.10
C ILE A 131 4.66 -13.55 -16.58
N CYS A 132 5.10 -14.57 -15.85
CA CYS A 132 5.27 -14.50 -14.40
C CYS A 132 6.61 -13.86 -14.07
N LYS A 133 6.63 -13.01 -13.04
CA LYS A 133 7.88 -12.42 -12.55
C LYS A 133 8.69 -13.49 -11.78
N PRO A 134 10.03 -13.39 -11.72
CA PRO A 134 10.87 -14.37 -11.03
C PRO A 134 10.39 -14.69 -9.60
N HIS A 135 10.10 -13.67 -8.77
CA HIS A 135 9.62 -13.87 -7.40
C HIS A 135 8.26 -14.59 -7.30
N THR A 136 7.40 -14.48 -8.32
CA THR A 136 6.15 -15.25 -8.36
C THR A 136 6.45 -16.74 -8.55
N ILE A 137 7.42 -17.08 -9.40
CA ILE A 137 7.87 -18.46 -9.60
C ILE A 137 8.57 -18.98 -8.34
N ILE A 138 9.42 -18.16 -7.71
CA ILE A 138 10.07 -18.50 -6.42
C ILE A 138 9.02 -18.85 -5.37
N ASP A 139 7.98 -18.02 -5.19
CA ASP A 139 6.92 -18.29 -4.21
C ASP A 139 6.16 -19.59 -4.50
N ILE A 140 5.94 -19.91 -5.78
CA ILE A 140 5.31 -21.18 -6.21
C ILE A 140 6.18 -22.38 -5.84
N PHE A 141 7.46 -22.37 -6.20
CA PHE A 141 8.34 -23.50 -5.94
C PHE A 141 8.70 -23.63 -4.46
N LYS A 142 8.89 -22.53 -3.73
CA LYS A 142 9.03 -22.55 -2.26
C LYS A 142 7.79 -23.09 -1.53
N SER A 143 6.64 -23.09 -2.20
CA SER A 143 5.40 -23.65 -1.68
C SER A 143 5.23 -25.14 -1.98
N VAL A 144 5.79 -25.66 -3.07
CA VAL A 144 5.63 -27.06 -3.50
C VAL A 144 6.79 -27.96 -3.07
N ILE A 145 8.03 -27.50 -3.20
CA ILE A 145 9.22 -28.31 -2.87
C ILE A 145 9.19 -28.86 -1.44
N PRO A 146 8.79 -28.10 -0.39
CA PRO A 146 8.75 -28.65 0.96
C PRO A 146 7.79 -29.84 1.14
N PHE A 147 6.68 -29.88 0.38
CA PHE A 147 5.76 -31.03 0.42
C PHE A 147 6.42 -32.27 -0.18
N ILE A 148 7.10 -32.10 -1.32
CA ILE A 148 7.84 -33.17 -1.98
C ILE A 148 9.01 -33.66 -1.11
N ASP A 149 9.74 -32.75 -0.47
CA ASP A 149 10.83 -33.08 0.45
C ASP A 149 10.32 -33.93 1.62
N LYS A 150 9.16 -33.60 2.19
CA LYS A 150 8.51 -34.42 3.22
C LYS A 150 8.06 -35.79 2.72
N MET A 151 7.50 -35.88 1.51
CA MET A 151 7.21 -37.18 0.89
C MET A 151 8.46 -38.04 0.74
N CYS A 152 9.59 -37.44 0.32
CA CYS A 152 10.88 -38.13 0.21
C CYS A 152 11.38 -38.58 1.59
N ALA A 153 11.33 -37.69 2.59
CA ALA A 153 11.73 -38.00 3.96
C ALA A 153 10.95 -39.19 4.53
N ARG A 154 9.63 -39.24 4.31
CA ARG A 154 8.79 -40.35 4.74
C ARG A 154 9.19 -41.66 4.04
N LYS A 155 9.40 -41.65 2.72
CA LYS A 155 9.81 -42.85 1.99
C LYS A 155 11.18 -43.37 2.39
N ARG A 156 12.14 -42.47 2.63
CA ARG A 156 13.45 -42.82 3.20
C ARG A 156 13.30 -43.49 4.58
N LEU A 157 12.42 -42.97 5.43
CA LEU A 157 12.14 -43.56 6.74
C LEU A 157 11.46 -44.94 6.64
N GLU A 158 10.47 -45.08 5.77
CA GLU A 158 9.67 -46.31 5.60
C GLU A 158 10.47 -47.45 4.97
N GLN A 159 11.34 -47.14 3.99
CA GLN A 159 11.94 -48.14 3.10
C GLN A 159 13.48 -48.18 3.17
N GLY A 160 14.11 -47.21 3.84
CA GLY A 160 15.55 -47.04 3.91
C GLY A 160 16.11 -46.21 2.75
N ASP A 161 17.23 -45.52 3.01
CA ASP A 161 17.87 -44.62 2.05
C ASP A 161 18.34 -45.34 0.79
N GLU A 162 18.96 -46.52 0.92
CA GLU A 162 19.45 -47.29 -0.24
C GLU A 162 18.30 -47.70 -1.16
N PHE A 163 17.18 -48.18 -0.60
CA PHE A 163 16.02 -48.55 -1.39
C PHE A 163 15.36 -47.34 -2.05
N PHE A 164 15.30 -46.21 -1.34
CA PHE A 164 14.78 -44.96 -1.88
C PHE A 164 15.57 -44.49 -3.10
N GLU A 165 16.90 -44.44 -3.00
CA GLU A 165 17.78 -44.06 -4.12
C GLU A 165 17.65 -45.02 -5.31
N LEU A 166 17.36 -46.30 -5.06
CA LEU A 166 17.20 -47.32 -6.10
C LEU A 166 15.81 -47.35 -6.76
N THR A 167 14.79 -46.76 -6.15
CA THR A 167 13.38 -46.93 -6.56
C THR A 167 12.70 -45.62 -6.97
N TYR A 168 13.10 -44.48 -6.40
CA TYR A 168 12.47 -43.17 -6.64
C TYR A 168 13.41 -42.24 -7.42
N TYR A 169 13.63 -42.53 -8.70
CA TYR A 169 14.48 -41.70 -9.57
C TYR A 169 13.76 -40.45 -10.10
N SER A 170 12.43 -40.41 -10.01
CA SER A 170 11.57 -39.39 -10.60
C SER A 170 10.49 -38.94 -9.63
N LEU A 171 10.04 -37.69 -9.75
CA LEU A 171 8.78 -37.25 -9.15
C LEU A 171 7.58 -38.09 -9.59
N ALA A 172 7.66 -38.68 -10.78
CA ALA A 172 6.61 -39.55 -11.31
C ALA A 172 6.56 -40.93 -10.63
N ASP A 173 7.56 -41.31 -9.84
CA ASP A 173 7.60 -42.62 -9.17
C ASP A 173 6.74 -42.70 -7.90
N PHE A 174 6.32 -41.55 -7.37
CA PHE A 174 5.35 -41.50 -6.28
C PHE A 174 3.95 -41.89 -6.75
N SER A 175 3.27 -42.69 -5.93
CA SER A 175 1.90 -43.14 -6.17
C SER A 175 0.88 -42.12 -5.65
N GLU A 176 -0.38 -42.23 -6.07
CA GLU A 176 -1.48 -41.39 -5.56
C GLU A 176 -1.63 -41.48 -4.04
N ASN A 177 -1.45 -42.68 -3.49
CA ASN A 177 -1.49 -42.91 -2.05
C ASN A 177 -0.39 -42.12 -1.32
N ASP A 178 0.77 -41.92 -1.94
CA ASP A 178 1.86 -41.21 -1.29
C ASP A 178 1.54 -39.74 -1.04
N TYR A 179 0.85 -39.11 -1.99
CA TYR A 179 0.34 -37.75 -1.85
C TYR A 179 -0.79 -37.67 -0.83
N ALA A 180 -1.70 -38.64 -0.82
CA ALA A 180 -2.82 -38.67 0.12
C ALA A 180 -2.36 -38.78 1.57
N VAL A 181 -1.42 -39.71 1.84
CA VAL A 181 -0.84 -39.89 3.17
C VAL A 181 -0.05 -38.66 3.61
N GLU A 182 0.72 -38.04 2.70
CA GLU A 182 1.51 -36.86 3.10
C GLU A 182 0.62 -35.66 3.36
N ALA A 183 -0.41 -35.45 2.53
CA ALA A 183 -1.36 -34.37 2.70
C ALA A 183 -2.00 -34.38 4.09
N GLU A 184 -2.29 -35.56 4.64
CA GLU A 184 -2.95 -35.75 5.94
C GLU A 184 -2.09 -35.33 7.14
N ILE A 185 -0.76 -35.44 7.03
CA ILE A 185 0.18 -35.11 8.11
C ILE A 185 0.98 -33.83 7.85
N TYR A 186 0.79 -33.18 6.70
CA TYR A 186 1.59 -32.04 6.30
C TYR A 186 1.40 -30.83 7.24
N ASP A 187 2.51 -30.31 7.74
CA ASP A 187 2.55 -29.27 8.77
C ASP A 187 2.20 -27.87 8.25
N ARG A 188 2.19 -27.66 6.93
CA ARG A 188 1.89 -26.36 6.31
C ARG A 188 0.51 -26.35 5.66
N ALA A 189 -0.10 -25.17 5.65
CA ALA A 189 -1.38 -24.96 4.97
C ALA A 189 -1.27 -25.15 3.45
N PHE A 190 -2.20 -25.92 2.88
CA PHE A 190 -2.41 -26.02 1.44
C PHE A 190 -3.05 -24.73 0.92
N ARG A 191 -2.43 -24.12 -0.09
CA ARG A 191 -2.82 -22.81 -0.64
C ARG A 191 -2.97 -22.90 -2.16
N GLY A 192 -3.65 -21.92 -2.75
CA GLY A 192 -3.76 -21.79 -4.21
C GLY A 192 -2.40 -21.75 -4.92
N VAL A 193 -1.36 -21.20 -4.28
CA VAL A 193 0.00 -21.16 -4.81
C VAL A 193 0.62 -22.57 -4.89
N THR A 194 0.38 -23.41 -3.87
CA THR A 194 0.78 -24.83 -3.87
C THR A 194 0.11 -25.57 -5.03
N ASN A 195 -1.20 -25.37 -5.19
CA ASN A 195 -1.98 -26.00 -6.25
C ASN A 195 -1.47 -25.61 -7.65
N LEU A 196 -1.12 -24.33 -7.83
CA LEU A 196 -0.57 -23.83 -9.08
C LEU A 196 0.79 -24.46 -9.41
N GLY A 197 1.64 -24.71 -8.41
CA GLY A 197 2.92 -25.37 -8.65
C GLY A 197 2.76 -26.83 -9.06
N PHE A 198 1.84 -27.60 -8.45
CA PHE A 198 1.52 -28.95 -8.95
C PHE A 198 0.90 -28.93 -10.34
N THR A 199 0.12 -27.89 -10.65
CA THR A 199 -0.41 -27.66 -11.99
C THR A 199 0.73 -27.44 -13.01
N PHE A 200 1.80 -26.72 -12.65
CA PHE A 200 2.98 -26.57 -13.52
C PHE A 200 3.74 -27.88 -13.71
N LEU A 201 3.97 -28.63 -12.62
CA LEU A 201 4.64 -29.93 -12.66
C LEU A 201 3.88 -30.94 -13.53
N ARG A 202 2.56 -30.84 -13.61
CA ARG A 202 1.72 -31.70 -14.46
C ARG A 202 1.48 -31.14 -15.87
N SER A 203 2.21 -30.12 -16.30
CA SER A 203 2.05 -29.57 -17.65
C SER A 203 2.41 -30.63 -18.71
N PRO A 204 1.64 -30.73 -19.82
CA PRO A 204 1.93 -31.68 -20.89
C PRO A 204 3.36 -31.56 -21.41
N PHE A 205 3.87 -30.34 -21.50
CA PHE A 205 5.23 -30.06 -21.94
C PHE A 205 6.31 -30.72 -21.08
N LEU A 206 6.17 -30.70 -19.75
CA LEU A 206 7.14 -31.38 -18.87
C LEU A 206 7.00 -32.90 -18.93
N VAL A 207 5.78 -33.41 -19.13
CA VAL A 207 5.56 -34.85 -19.33
C VAL A 207 6.23 -35.35 -20.62
N GLU A 208 6.17 -34.55 -21.68
CA GLU A 208 6.78 -34.88 -22.96
C GLU A 208 8.31 -34.79 -22.93
N ASN A 209 8.89 -33.82 -22.20
CA ASN A 209 10.30 -33.48 -22.36
C ASN A 209 11.19 -33.71 -21.13
N LEU A 210 10.62 -33.83 -19.92
CA LEU A 210 11.36 -33.99 -18.67
C LEU A 210 11.11 -35.35 -18.03
N PHE A 211 9.85 -35.65 -17.69
CA PHE A 211 9.50 -36.85 -16.92
C PHE A 211 9.49 -38.12 -17.78
N ALA A 212 9.97 -39.23 -17.21
CA ALA A 212 9.90 -40.55 -17.86
C ALA A 212 8.44 -40.96 -18.16
N LYS A 213 7.57 -40.78 -17.15
CA LYS A 213 6.14 -41.06 -17.19
C LYS A 213 5.37 -39.87 -16.59
N PRO A 214 4.07 -39.73 -16.90
CA PRO A 214 3.25 -38.68 -16.30
C PRO A 214 3.23 -38.80 -14.77
N LEU A 215 3.24 -37.66 -14.07
CA LEU A 215 2.94 -37.65 -12.64
C LEU A 215 1.49 -38.13 -12.43
N PRO A 216 1.19 -38.77 -11.29
CA PRO A 216 -0.18 -39.15 -10.96
C PRO A 216 -1.11 -37.92 -10.97
N PHE A 217 -2.27 -38.09 -11.60
CA PHE A 217 -3.28 -37.03 -11.65
C PHE A 217 -4.09 -37.06 -10.36
N ILE A 218 -3.86 -36.08 -9.50
CA ILE A 218 -4.50 -35.99 -8.18
C ILE A 218 -5.09 -34.61 -8.04
N GLU A 219 -6.37 -34.54 -7.71
CA GLU A 219 -7.01 -33.30 -7.34
C GLU A 219 -6.50 -32.87 -5.94
N MET A 220 -5.40 -32.10 -5.93
CA MET A 220 -4.71 -31.72 -4.68
C MET A 220 -5.65 -30.99 -3.71
N SER A 221 -6.62 -30.22 -4.21
CA SER A 221 -7.63 -29.54 -3.39
C SER A 221 -8.58 -30.48 -2.66
N ALA A 222 -8.79 -31.69 -3.17
CA ALA A 222 -9.70 -32.68 -2.60
C ALA A 222 -9.03 -33.60 -1.56
N LEU A 223 -7.69 -33.55 -1.42
CA LEU A 223 -6.98 -34.32 -0.41
C LEU A 223 -7.29 -33.82 1.00
N LYS A 224 -7.13 -34.71 2.00
CA LYS A 224 -7.30 -34.39 3.40
C LYS A 224 -6.08 -33.62 3.89
N TRP A 225 -6.17 -32.30 3.99
CA TRP A 225 -5.12 -31.47 4.57
C TRP A 225 -5.51 -31.03 5.98
N PRO A 226 -4.58 -31.00 6.96
CA PRO A 226 -4.81 -30.38 8.26
C PRO A 226 -5.30 -28.93 8.14
N GLN A 227 -4.82 -28.20 7.13
CA GLN A 227 -5.23 -26.84 6.82
C GLN A 227 -5.40 -26.65 5.30
N ASN A 228 -6.64 -26.65 4.81
CA ASN A 228 -6.96 -26.45 3.39
C ASN A 228 -7.52 -25.04 3.13
N SER A 229 -6.68 -24.09 2.73
CA SER A 229 -7.11 -22.70 2.51
C SER A 229 -7.95 -22.49 1.24
N ILE A 230 -8.12 -23.52 0.39
CA ILE A 230 -8.94 -23.44 -0.82
C ILE A 230 -10.39 -23.84 -0.51
N VAL A 231 -10.58 -24.94 0.20
CA VAL A 231 -11.92 -25.49 0.53
C VAL A 231 -12.51 -24.83 1.77
N SER A 232 -11.69 -24.63 2.79
CA SER A 232 -12.06 -23.95 4.03
C SER A 232 -11.14 -22.74 4.23
N PRO A 233 -11.30 -21.68 3.41
CA PRO A 233 -10.56 -20.45 3.64
C PRO A 233 -10.86 -19.99 5.07
N LYS A 234 -9.82 -19.77 5.89
CA LYS A 234 -10.00 -19.11 7.18
C LYS A 234 -10.69 -17.78 6.89
N VAL A 235 -11.98 -17.68 7.22
CA VAL A 235 -12.70 -16.43 7.20
C VAL A 235 -11.94 -15.57 8.19
N ARG A 236 -11.31 -14.50 7.69
CA ARG A 236 -10.64 -13.56 8.58
C ARG A 236 -11.75 -12.86 9.35
N GLU A 237 -11.91 -13.22 10.62
CA GLU A 237 -12.83 -12.56 11.55
C GLU A 237 -12.40 -11.11 11.81
N LYS A 238 -11.09 -10.83 11.71
CA LYS A 238 -10.53 -9.50 11.94
C LYS A 238 -10.85 -8.52 10.82
N GLN A 239 -11.21 -7.31 11.21
CA GLN A 239 -11.60 -6.22 10.33
C GLN A 239 -10.40 -5.65 9.57
N LYS A 240 -10.56 -5.47 8.26
CA LYS A 240 -9.48 -5.03 7.34
C LYS A 240 -9.37 -3.52 7.17
N TYR A 241 -10.28 -2.75 7.77
CA TYR A 241 -10.35 -1.29 7.68
C TYR A 241 -10.81 -0.71 9.02
N PHE A 242 -10.65 0.60 9.17
CA PHE A 242 -11.08 1.31 10.37
C PHE A 242 -12.51 1.80 10.21
N ASP A 243 -13.34 1.50 11.21
CA ASP A 243 -14.61 2.19 11.40
C ASP A 243 -14.39 3.66 11.70
N ASN A 244 -15.47 4.45 11.57
CA ASN A 244 -15.37 5.90 11.69
C ASN A 244 -14.82 6.32 13.05
N HIS A 245 -15.24 5.67 14.15
CA HIS A 245 -14.71 5.96 15.48
C HIS A 245 -13.18 5.77 15.57
N ILE A 246 -12.68 4.61 15.14
CA ILE A 246 -11.25 4.28 15.14
C ILE A 246 -10.49 5.25 14.23
N PHE A 247 -11.02 5.52 13.04
CA PHE A 247 -10.42 6.45 12.08
C PHE A 247 -10.31 7.85 12.65
N GLU A 248 -11.36 8.38 13.28
CA GLU A 248 -11.36 9.71 13.91
C GLU A 248 -10.42 9.77 15.12
N LYS A 249 -10.42 8.75 15.98
CA LYS A 249 -9.54 8.65 17.16
C LYS A 249 -8.07 8.68 16.73
N CYS A 250 -7.70 7.83 15.77
CA CYS A 250 -6.35 7.76 15.21
C CYS A 250 -5.94 9.06 14.50
N SER A 251 -6.82 9.58 13.64
CA SER A 251 -6.58 10.83 12.91
C SER A 251 -6.38 12.01 13.85
N ARG A 252 -7.22 12.15 14.88
CA ARG A 252 -7.10 13.22 15.87
C ARG A 252 -5.80 13.11 16.66
N LYS A 253 -5.47 11.92 17.18
CA LYS A 253 -4.26 11.70 17.99
C LYS A 253 -2.99 12.01 17.18
N ALA A 254 -2.90 11.49 15.96
CA ALA A 254 -1.74 11.71 15.10
C ALA A 254 -1.60 13.20 14.70
N THR A 255 -2.70 13.86 14.34
CA THR A 255 -2.70 15.29 14.04
C THR A 255 -2.21 16.11 15.24
N PHE A 256 -2.71 15.82 16.44
CA PHE A 256 -2.25 16.53 17.64
C PHE A 256 -0.77 16.32 17.89
N ALA A 257 -0.26 15.09 17.80
CA ALA A 257 1.16 14.80 17.99
C ALA A 257 2.05 15.60 17.02
N VAL A 258 1.72 15.58 15.72
CA VAL A 258 2.50 16.29 14.68
C VAL A 258 2.44 17.81 14.87
N VAL A 259 1.25 18.35 15.10
CA VAL A 259 1.06 19.81 15.24
C VAL A 259 1.69 20.32 16.54
N ASP A 260 1.62 19.56 17.64
CA ASP A 260 2.28 19.91 18.91
C ASP A 260 3.79 19.97 18.76
N PHE A 261 4.36 18.97 18.08
CA PHE A 261 5.80 18.89 17.78
C PHE A 261 6.29 20.11 16.98
N LEU A 262 5.62 20.43 15.87
CA LEU A 262 5.97 21.60 15.05
C LEU A 262 5.81 22.91 15.82
N LYS A 263 4.74 23.03 16.62
CA LYS A 263 4.49 24.21 17.46
C LYS A 263 5.60 24.41 18.50
N ALA A 264 6.01 23.36 19.20
CA ALA A 264 7.07 23.42 20.21
C ALA A 264 8.43 23.80 19.60
N LEU A 265 8.70 23.36 18.37
CA LEU A 265 9.87 23.76 17.60
C LEU A 265 9.69 25.09 16.86
N LYS A 266 8.58 25.81 17.04
CA LYS A 266 8.30 27.09 16.35
C LYS A 266 8.45 26.98 14.82
N GLU A 267 8.07 25.84 14.26
CA GLU A 267 8.05 25.58 12.82
C GLU A 267 6.70 26.02 12.22
N PRO A 268 6.65 26.37 10.92
CA PRO A 268 5.40 26.70 10.26
C PRO A 268 4.42 25.52 10.29
N ILE A 269 3.14 25.81 10.55
CA ILE A 269 2.05 24.82 10.60
C ILE A 269 1.04 25.17 9.50
N CYS A 270 0.79 24.23 8.60
CA CYS A 270 -0.16 24.35 7.51
C CYS A 270 -1.59 24.04 7.96
N ASP A 271 -1.80 23.01 8.80
CA ASP A 271 -3.11 22.63 9.31
C ASP A 271 -3.58 23.54 10.45
N LYS A 272 -4.29 24.62 10.09
CA LYS A 272 -4.85 25.58 11.04
C LYS A 272 -5.99 24.98 11.87
N ASP A 273 -6.74 24.03 11.31
CA ASP A 273 -7.84 23.37 12.00
C ASP A 273 -7.33 22.44 13.08
N GLY A 274 -6.32 21.63 12.76
CA GLY A 274 -5.60 20.81 13.73
C GLY A 274 -5.02 21.64 14.88
N LEU A 275 -4.39 22.77 14.57
CA LEU A 275 -3.86 23.70 15.59
C LEU A 275 -4.94 24.29 16.50
N ARG A 276 -6.09 24.68 15.95
CA ARG A 276 -7.22 25.18 16.73
C ARG A 276 -7.76 24.10 17.66
N ARG A 277 -7.98 22.89 17.15
CA ARG A 277 -8.50 21.76 17.93
C ARG A 277 -7.54 21.31 19.03
N LEU A 278 -6.23 21.31 18.76
CA LEU A 278 -5.19 21.02 19.75
C LEU A 278 -5.21 22.01 20.92
N LYS A 279 -5.41 23.31 20.65
CA LYS A 279 -5.52 24.33 21.70
C LYS A 279 -6.72 24.08 22.61
N VAL A 280 -7.85 23.68 22.02
CA VAL A 280 -9.09 23.38 22.76
C VAL A 280 -8.95 22.09 23.58
N SER A 281 -8.31 21.06 23.03
CA SER A 281 -8.15 19.77 23.72
C SER A 281 -7.12 19.81 24.86
N GLY A 282 -6.29 20.85 24.94
CA GLY A 282 -5.25 20.97 25.96
C GLY A 282 -4.12 19.95 25.82
N TYR A 283 -3.92 19.37 24.62
CA TYR A 283 -2.85 18.40 24.36
C TYR A 283 -1.47 19.06 24.47
N LYS A 284 -0.54 18.48 25.26
CA LYS A 284 0.74 19.09 25.65
C LYS A 284 1.92 18.09 25.74
N ALA A 285 1.91 17.02 24.95
CA ALA A 285 2.95 15.99 25.00
C ALA A 285 4.37 16.55 24.75
N ALA A 286 4.51 17.54 23.87
CA ALA A 286 5.78 18.20 23.62
C ALA A 286 6.33 18.94 24.86
N ALA A 287 5.44 19.53 25.67
CA ALA A 287 5.84 20.21 26.89
C ALA A 287 6.25 19.22 27.99
N GLU A 288 5.53 18.10 28.10
CA GLU A 288 5.86 16.98 29.02
C GLU A 288 7.24 16.38 28.69
N ALA A 289 7.54 16.21 27.40
CA ALA A 289 8.84 15.80 26.91
C ALA A 289 9.91 16.91 26.94
N GLN A 290 9.58 18.11 27.46
CA GLN A 290 10.45 19.29 27.50
C GLN A 290 11.06 19.65 26.12
N LEU A 291 10.31 19.43 25.05
CA LEU A 291 10.77 19.69 23.69
C LEU A 291 10.96 21.21 23.48
N THR A 292 12.16 21.57 23.10
CA THR A 292 12.53 22.91 22.62
C THR A 292 13.51 22.75 21.47
N LYS A 293 13.70 23.79 20.63
CA LYS A 293 14.75 23.76 19.59
C LYS A 293 16.12 23.41 20.17
N LYS A 294 16.46 23.94 21.35
CA LYS A 294 17.72 23.65 22.04
C LYS A 294 17.83 22.18 22.44
N ASN A 295 16.80 21.62 23.07
CA ASN A 295 16.81 20.20 23.48
C ASN A 295 16.83 19.27 22.26
N PHE A 296 16.16 19.64 21.17
CA PHE A 296 16.24 18.91 19.92
C PHE A 296 17.63 18.98 19.28
N ASP A 297 18.28 20.14 19.25
CA ASP A 297 19.67 20.30 18.77
C ASP A 297 20.64 19.45 19.58
N ILE A 298 20.49 19.42 20.90
CA ILE A 298 21.27 18.55 21.80
C ILE A 298 21.07 17.08 21.42
N TYR A 299 19.84 16.66 21.17
CA TYR A 299 19.54 15.31 20.73
C TYR A 299 20.20 14.99 19.38
N VAL A 300 20.10 15.88 18.38
CA VAL A 300 20.76 15.75 17.07
C VAL A 300 22.28 15.61 17.24
N ALA A 301 22.90 16.49 18.03
CA ALA A 301 24.33 16.49 18.32
C ALA A 301 24.79 15.17 18.96
N ILE A 302 24.08 14.67 19.97
CA ILE A 302 24.39 13.40 20.64
C ILE A 302 24.30 12.23 19.65
N ARG A 303 23.22 12.18 18.87
CA ARG A 303 22.95 11.09 17.92
C ARG A 303 24.01 11.02 16.82
N LEU A 304 24.36 12.15 16.22
CA LEU A 304 25.38 12.21 15.17
C LEU A 304 26.79 11.95 15.72
N THR A 305 27.15 12.54 16.86
CA THR A 305 28.46 12.30 17.49
C THR A 305 28.66 10.82 17.83
N SER A 306 27.61 10.14 18.31
CA SER A 306 27.66 8.69 18.62
C SER A 306 27.91 7.79 17.40
N ARG A 307 27.68 8.32 16.19
CA ARG A 307 27.93 7.61 14.92
C ARG A 307 29.18 8.09 14.19
N GLY A 308 29.97 8.97 14.81
CA GLY A 308 31.28 9.40 14.28
C GLY A 308 31.26 10.62 13.38
N TYR A 309 30.19 11.42 13.37
CA TYR A 309 30.18 12.71 12.67
C TYR A 309 31.07 13.72 13.39
N THR A 310 31.76 14.55 12.61
CA THR A 310 32.52 15.70 13.11
C THR A 310 31.62 16.89 13.42
N GLY A 311 32.07 17.82 14.26
CA GLY A 311 31.28 19.01 14.62
C GLY A 311 30.85 19.83 13.39
N LYS A 312 31.75 20.00 12.41
CA LYS A 312 31.45 20.70 11.14
C LYS A 312 30.40 20.00 10.29
N GLU A 313 30.32 18.67 10.35
CA GLU A 313 29.28 17.91 9.65
C GLU A 313 27.93 17.98 10.39
N ILE A 314 27.93 18.25 11.70
CA ILE A 314 26.72 18.35 12.51
C ILE A 314 26.06 19.74 12.40
N GLU A 315 26.86 20.81 12.35
CA GLU A 315 26.38 22.20 12.35
C GLU A 315 25.22 22.51 11.39
N PRO A 316 25.21 22.04 10.12
CA PRO A 316 24.12 22.31 9.19
C PRO A 316 22.75 21.76 9.62
N PHE A 317 22.73 20.81 10.54
CA PHE A 317 21.53 20.13 11.00
C PHE A 317 20.96 20.70 12.31
N LEU A 318 21.65 21.67 12.92
CA LEU A 318 21.20 22.33 14.14
C LEU A 318 20.38 23.58 13.82
N TYR A 319 19.45 23.95 14.70
CA TYR A 319 18.81 25.26 14.64
C TYR A 319 19.76 26.39 15.01
N TYR A 320 20.66 26.13 15.97
CA TYR A 320 21.63 27.12 16.46
C TYR A 320 23.00 26.47 16.68
N THR A 321 24.05 27.21 16.36
CA THR A 321 25.43 26.85 16.72
C THR A 321 25.72 27.30 18.16
N ASP A 322 25.73 26.36 19.10
CA ASP A 322 26.10 26.61 20.50
C ASP A 322 27.57 26.21 20.73
N THR A 323 28.40 27.19 21.10
CA THR A 323 29.82 26.96 21.39
C THR A 323 30.04 25.98 22.54
N THR A 324 29.04 25.82 23.43
CA THR A 324 29.12 24.89 24.56
C THR A 324 29.12 23.42 24.13
N TYR A 325 28.68 23.10 22.91
CA TYR A 325 28.69 21.72 22.40
C TYR A 325 30.09 21.25 21.99
N TRP A 326 31.01 22.16 21.70
CA TRP A 326 32.35 21.84 21.20
C TRP A 326 33.27 21.30 22.29
N SER A 327 34.06 20.28 21.94
CA SER A 327 35.04 19.67 22.83
C SER A 327 36.33 20.48 22.86
N PRO A 328 36.79 20.92 24.05
CA PRO A 328 38.10 21.57 24.17
C PRO A 328 39.26 20.57 24.01
N GLN A 329 39.00 19.27 24.22
CA GLN A 329 40.01 18.21 24.19
C GLN A 329 40.15 17.55 22.81
N ARG A 330 39.06 17.51 22.03
CA ARG A 330 39.04 16.93 20.68
C ARG A 330 38.71 18.02 19.68
N GLN A 331 39.75 18.63 19.09
CA GLN A 331 39.57 19.67 18.08
C GLN A 331 38.69 19.17 16.93
N GLY A 332 37.69 19.99 16.56
CA GLY A 332 36.76 19.65 15.48
C GLY A 332 35.59 18.73 15.88
N MET A 333 35.52 18.27 17.13
CA MET A 333 34.46 17.37 17.61
C MET A 333 33.58 18.04 18.67
N PHE A 334 32.36 17.55 18.80
CA PHE A 334 31.50 17.87 19.94
C PHE A 334 31.87 17.05 21.18
N LYS A 335 31.41 17.52 22.33
CA LYS A 335 31.47 16.83 23.62
C LYS A 335 30.64 15.54 23.56
N ASP A 336 30.96 14.59 24.42
CA ASP A 336 30.19 13.36 24.54
C ASP A 336 28.80 13.59 25.16
N LYS A 337 27.95 12.56 25.13
CA LYS A 337 26.58 12.61 25.67
C LYS A 337 26.57 13.07 27.12
N GLU A 338 27.44 12.53 27.95
CA GLU A 338 27.42 12.79 29.39
C GLU A 338 27.81 14.24 29.70
N ALA A 339 28.83 14.77 29.04
CA ALA A 339 29.27 16.15 29.17
C ALA A 339 28.22 17.14 28.65
N ILE A 340 27.61 16.87 27.48
CA ILE A 340 26.55 17.74 26.93
C ILE A 340 25.34 17.77 27.87
N CYS A 341 24.86 16.61 28.33
CA CYS A 341 23.70 16.55 29.22
C CYS A 341 23.98 17.22 30.58
N LYS A 342 25.17 17.04 31.17
CA LYS A 342 25.54 17.69 32.45
C LYS A 342 25.61 19.22 32.31
N LEU A 343 26.19 19.72 31.22
CA LEU A 343 26.33 21.16 30.99
C LEU A 343 25.00 21.85 30.66
N THR A 344 24.16 21.18 29.88
CA THR A 344 22.90 21.77 29.40
C THR A 344 21.71 21.50 30.32
N LYS A 345 21.86 20.57 31.28
CA LYS A 345 20.79 20.03 32.13
C LYS A 345 19.64 19.43 31.31
N ALA A 346 19.90 19.04 30.06
CA ALA A 346 18.89 18.46 29.18
C ALA A 346 18.67 16.98 29.55
N LYS A 347 17.40 16.60 29.73
CA LYS A 347 17.00 15.21 29.98
C LYS A 347 16.89 14.49 28.63
N MET A 348 17.89 13.68 28.30
CA MET A 348 18.00 12.90 27.05
C MET A 348 17.94 11.40 27.36
N ASP A 349 16.79 10.99 27.88
CA ASP A 349 16.47 9.65 28.34
C ASP A 349 15.56 8.89 27.37
N ASP A 350 15.13 7.70 27.77
CA ASP A 350 14.26 6.85 26.98
C ASP A 350 12.88 7.48 26.76
N ASP A 351 12.38 8.31 27.69
CA ASP A 351 11.11 9.03 27.55
C ASP A 351 11.17 9.99 26.34
N PHE A 352 12.26 10.75 26.20
CA PHE A 352 12.45 11.63 25.05
C PHE A 352 12.56 10.84 23.74
N TYR A 353 13.24 9.69 23.76
CA TYR A 353 13.33 8.81 22.60
C TYR A 353 11.97 8.22 22.19
N GLN A 354 11.17 7.77 23.17
CA GLN A 354 9.82 7.26 22.94
C GLN A 354 8.91 8.36 22.38
N TYR A 355 8.97 9.57 22.94
CA TYR A 355 8.24 10.72 22.42
C TYR A 355 8.59 11.01 20.95
N ILE A 356 9.88 11.12 20.61
CA ILE A 356 10.32 11.35 19.22
C ILE A 356 9.92 10.20 18.28
N THR A 357 9.90 8.96 18.79
CA THR A 357 9.42 7.79 18.05
C THR A 357 7.91 7.87 17.80
N HIS A 358 7.12 8.27 18.80
CA HIS A 358 5.67 8.52 18.66
C HIS A 358 5.37 9.57 17.58
N ILE A 359 6.14 10.66 17.54
CA ILE A 359 6.01 11.67 16.47
C ILE A 359 6.28 11.06 15.09
N SER A 360 7.35 10.25 14.96
CA SER A 360 7.68 9.57 13.70
C SER A 360 6.55 8.63 13.26
N ASN A 361 6.01 7.83 14.18
CA ASN A 361 4.95 6.87 13.88
C ASN A 361 3.63 7.57 13.52
N SER A 362 3.28 8.65 14.24
CA SER A 362 2.11 9.49 13.96
C SER A 362 2.18 10.14 12.58
N ALA A 363 3.34 10.68 12.20
CA ALA A 363 3.53 11.26 10.87
C ALA A 363 3.46 10.20 9.76
N TYR A 364 3.98 8.99 9.99
CA TYR A 364 3.85 7.87 9.04
C TYR A 364 2.39 7.47 8.85
N TYR A 365 1.63 7.39 9.95
CA TYR A 365 0.20 7.13 9.89
C TYR A 365 -0.54 8.18 9.06
N ILE A 366 -0.33 9.48 9.31
CA ILE A 366 -0.98 10.57 8.56
C ILE A 366 -0.71 10.45 7.06
N ILE A 367 0.56 10.32 6.67
CA ILE A 367 0.92 10.22 5.25
C ILE A 367 0.27 8.98 4.64
N ALA A 368 0.39 7.81 5.27
CA ALA A 368 -0.13 6.57 4.73
C ALA A 368 -1.67 6.51 4.68
N GLN A 369 -2.35 7.02 5.71
CA GLN A 369 -3.80 7.00 5.81
C GLN A 369 -4.47 7.97 4.83
N TYR A 370 -3.95 9.19 4.67
CA TYR A 370 -4.58 10.19 3.79
C TYR A 370 -4.15 10.08 2.32
N THR A 371 -3.03 9.43 2.03
CA THR A 371 -2.65 9.14 0.64
C THR A 371 -3.15 7.77 0.18
N GLY A 372 -3.27 6.80 1.09
CA GLY A 372 -3.57 5.40 0.75
C GLY A 372 -2.48 4.75 -0.09
N MET A 373 -1.26 5.29 -0.09
CA MET A 373 -0.13 4.81 -0.86
C MET A 373 0.18 3.34 -0.61
N ARG A 374 0.67 2.62 -1.63
CA ARG A 374 1.16 1.26 -1.39
C ARG A 374 2.44 1.33 -0.56
N PRO A 375 2.76 0.28 0.22
CA PRO A 375 3.96 0.27 1.05
C PRO A 375 5.28 0.43 0.25
N SER A 376 5.30 -0.09 -0.99
CA SER A 376 6.42 0.11 -1.92
C SER A 376 6.54 1.55 -2.41
N GLU A 377 5.46 2.31 -2.46
CA GLU A 377 5.45 3.73 -2.86
C GLU A 377 5.83 4.60 -1.66
N LEU A 378 5.34 4.27 -0.46
CA LEU A 378 5.72 4.93 0.80
C LEU A 378 7.23 4.84 1.07
N SER A 379 7.82 3.66 0.86
CA SER A 379 9.28 3.46 1.01
C SER A 379 10.12 4.16 -0.07
N GLY A 380 9.49 4.62 -1.16
CA GLY A 380 10.15 5.36 -2.24
C GLY A 380 10.11 6.89 -2.08
N ILE A 381 9.57 7.42 -0.98
CA ILE A 381 9.50 8.87 -0.78
C ILE A 381 10.86 9.38 -0.30
N MET A 382 11.45 10.30 -1.06
CA MET A 382 12.69 10.99 -0.67
C MET A 382 12.38 12.07 0.37
N ALA A 383 13.31 12.35 1.28
CA ALA A 383 13.16 13.42 2.26
C ALA A 383 13.18 14.79 1.58
N ASP A 384 14.12 14.96 0.64
CA ASP A 384 14.31 16.20 -0.09
C ASP A 384 13.50 16.21 -1.39
N GLY A 385 12.90 17.36 -1.71
CA GLY A 385 12.19 17.57 -2.98
C GLY A 385 10.90 16.75 -3.17
N CYS A 386 10.38 16.10 -2.12
CA CYS A 386 9.17 15.27 -2.25
C CYS A 386 7.86 16.06 -2.34
N LEU A 387 7.84 17.33 -1.91
CA LEU A 387 6.66 18.18 -2.04
C LEU A 387 6.75 19.03 -3.31
N MET A 388 5.69 19.02 -4.10
CA MET A 388 5.54 19.92 -5.24
C MET A 388 4.16 20.58 -5.23
N THR A 389 4.06 21.74 -5.88
CA THR A 389 2.78 22.39 -6.15
C THR A 389 2.49 22.27 -7.64
N ASN A 390 1.29 21.82 -8.00
CA ASN A 390 0.88 21.78 -9.41
C ASN A 390 0.46 23.17 -9.92
N GLU A 391 0.21 23.26 -11.23
CA GLU A 391 -0.23 24.50 -11.90
C GLU A 391 -1.55 25.07 -11.35
N PHE A 392 -2.32 24.24 -10.64
CA PHE A 392 -3.59 24.60 -10.02
C PHE A 392 -3.46 24.96 -8.52
N GLY A 393 -2.24 25.07 -8.00
CA GLY A 393 -1.99 25.42 -6.59
C GLY A 393 -2.15 24.28 -5.60
N HIS A 394 -2.38 23.04 -6.04
CA HIS A 394 -2.51 21.89 -5.15
C HIS A 394 -1.14 21.31 -4.80
N HIS A 395 -0.93 21.04 -3.51
CA HIS A 395 0.26 20.38 -3.01
C HIS A 395 0.19 18.86 -3.23
N LEU A 396 1.31 18.29 -3.64
CA LEU A 396 1.44 16.88 -3.99
C LEU A 396 2.73 16.29 -3.41
N ILE A 397 2.66 15.03 -2.96
CA ILE A 397 3.83 14.21 -2.64
C ILE A 397 4.27 13.44 -3.89
N LEU A 398 5.55 13.52 -4.20
CA LEU A 398 6.24 12.73 -5.20
C LEU A 398 6.75 11.43 -4.58
N SER A 399 6.43 10.32 -5.23
CA SER A 399 6.96 8.99 -4.91
C SER A 399 7.67 8.44 -6.14
N THR A 400 8.82 7.78 -5.98
CA THR A 400 9.40 7.05 -7.12
C THR A 400 8.73 5.68 -7.23
N VAL A 401 7.88 5.45 -8.23
CA VAL A 401 7.25 4.13 -8.41
C VAL A 401 8.08 3.23 -9.31
N LEU A 402 8.51 2.10 -8.74
CA LEU A 402 9.28 1.04 -9.40
C LEU A 402 8.39 -0.01 -10.11
N LYS A 403 7.12 0.29 -10.39
CA LYS A 403 6.24 -0.67 -11.06
C LYS A 403 6.24 -0.43 -12.56
N ASN A 404 7.10 -1.19 -13.26
CA ASN A 404 7.18 -1.53 -14.69
C ASN A 404 5.88 -1.37 -15.53
N ARG A 405 5.33 -0.16 -15.61
CA ARG A 405 4.40 0.21 -16.66
C ARG A 405 5.20 1.20 -17.48
N GLU A 406 5.48 0.82 -18.73
CA GLU A 406 5.84 1.80 -19.75
C GLU A 406 4.89 2.99 -19.58
N VAL A 407 5.47 4.18 -19.56
CA VAL A 407 4.81 5.46 -19.31
C VAL A 407 3.91 5.80 -20.50
N TYR A 408 2.92 4.96 -20.77
CA TYR A 408 1.85 5.25 -21.72
C TYR A 408 0.89 6.22 -21.05
N GLY A 409 1.13 7.50 -21.33
CA GLY A 409 0.32 8.61 -20.88
C GLY A 409 0.73 9.13 -19.50
N LYS A 410 1.23 10.37 -19.47
CA LYS A 410 1.48 11.18 -18.27
C LYS A 410 0.23 11.42 -17.37
N LEU A 411 -0.88 10.69 -17.60
CA LEU A 411 -2.15 10.81 -16.86
C LEU A 411 -2.08 10.28 -15.43
N PHE A 412 -1.20 9.32 -15.14
CA PHE A 412 -1.02 8.75 -13.79
C PHE A 412 0.41 9.00 -13.29
N GLY A 413 0.74 10.27 -13.05
CA GLY A 413 2.00 10.61 -12.39
C GLY A 413 2.07 10.01 -10.99
N ASP A 414 3.28 9.81 -10.48
CA ASP A 414 3.52 9.34 -9.12
C ASP A 414 3.35 10.43 -8.07
N LYS A 415 2.20 11.09 -8.13
CA LYS A 415 1.83 12.24 -7.34
C LYS A 415 0.64 11.89 -6.47
N TRP A 416 0.69 12.28 -5.21
CA TRP A 416 -0.35 12.01 -4.21
C TRP A 416 -0.80 13.31 -3.59
N ALA A 417 -2.10 13.49 -3.37
CA ALA A 417 -2.61 14.71 -2.74
C ALA A 417 -1.97 14.93 -1.35
N ALA A 418 -1.43 16.13 -1.11
CA ALA A 418 -0.84 16.52 0.15
C ALA A 418 -1.71 17.59 0.82
N ILE A 419 -2.73 17.15 1.56
CA ILE A 419 -3.56 18.05 2.39
C ILE A 419 -2.71 18.72 3.49
N PRO A 420 -3.16 19.81 4.13
CA PRO A 420 -2.35 20.57 5.09
C PRO A 420 -1.67 19.72 6.18
N ILE A 421 -2.40 18.79 6.80
CA ILE A 421 -1.82 17.93 7.83
C ILE A 421 -0.79 16.92 7.28
N VAL A 422 -0.93 16.50 6.02
CA VAL A 422 0.06 15.67 5.34
C VAL A 422 1.34 16.46 5.09
N MET A 423 1.24 17.74 4.72
CA MET A 423 2.42 18.61 4.58
C MET A 423 3.14 18.80 5.92
N ASP A 424 2.39 19.00 7.01
CA ASP A 424 2.95 19.11 8.35
C ASP A 424 3.63 17.81 8.80
N ALA A 425 3.04 16.65 8.48
CA ALA A 425 3.66 15.36 8.73
C ALA A 425 4.97 15.16 7.94
N VAL A 426 5.00 15.55 6.65
CA VAL A 426 6.23 15.52 5.85
C VAL A 426 7.30 16.42 6.48
N ARG A 427 6.94 17.65 6.89
CA ARG A 427 7.86 18.59 7.55
C ARG A 427 8.40 18.03 8.87
N ALA A 428 7.54 17.42 9.69
CA ALA A 428 7.96 16.78 10.93
C ALA A 428 9.00 15.69 10.67
N LEU A 429 8.79 14.84 9.66
CA LEU A 429 9.74 13.79 9.29
C LEU A 429 11.05 14.34 8.71
N GLN A 430 11.01 15.41 7.91
CA GLN A 430 12.22 16.11 7.45
C GLN A 430 13.04 16.66 8.63
N ILE A 431 12.38 17.19 9.65
CA ILE A 431 13.05 17.62 10.90
C ILE A 431 13.66 16.42 11.62
N LEU A 432 12.93 15.31 11.77
CA LEU A 432 13.47 14.09 12.37
C LEU A 432 14.64 13.50 11.55
N ASN A 433 14.65 13.70 10.23
CA ASN A 433 15.74 13.23 9.39
C ASN A 433 17.08 13.94 9.64
N ARG A 434 17.08 15.09 10.31
CA ARG A 434 18.31 15.80 10.74
C ARG A 434 19.21 14.94 11.63
N PHE A 435 18.66 14.09 12.50
CA PHE A 435 19.48 13.15 13.29
C PHE A 435 19.56 11.75 12.67
N LYS A 436 18.65 11.36 11.78
CA LYS A 436 18.66 10.05 11.11
C LYS A 436 19.70 10.01 9.97
N GLN A 437 19.92 11.14 9.30
CA GLN A 437 20.79 11.27 8.11
C GLN A 437 20.43 10.29 7.01
N ASN A 438 19.12 10.13 6.79
CA ASN A 438 18.59 9.19 5.81
C ASN A 438 17.96 9.96 4.62
N PRO A 439 18.30 9.62 3.37
CA PRO A 439 17.71 10.27 2.19
C PRO A 439 16.21 9.95 2.01
N TYR A 440 15.68 8.93 2.68
CA TYR A 440 14.26 8.56 2.63
C TYR A 440 13.46 9.26 3.73
N LEU A 441 12.27 9.72 3.39
CA LEU A 441 11.35 10.34 4.34
C LEU A 441 10.87 9.33 5.40
N LEU A 442 10.58 8.09 4.96
CA LEU A 442 10.20 6.98 5.82
C LEU A 442 11.41 6.07 6.09
N ALA A 443 12.17 6.46 7.09
CA ALA A 443 13.40 5.81 7.53
C ALA A 443 13.27 5.19 8.94
N ASN A 444 14.23 4.35 9.31
CA ASN A 444 14.31 3.84 10.68
C ASN A 444 14.71 4.98 11.64
N MET A 445 14.54 4.77 12.94
CA MET A 445 14.96 5.73 13.96
C MET A 445 16.47 5.72 14.20
N ASN A 446 17.25 4.95 13.43
CA ASN A 446 18.70 4.86 13.59
C ASN A 446 19.39 5.95 12.79
N THR A 447 20.53 6.41 13.33
CA THR A 447 21.40 7.36 12.65
C THR A 447 22.37 6.61 11.76
N ILE A 448 22.42 6.96 10.47
CA ILE A 448 23.34 6.38 9.50
C ILE A 448 24.74 6.95 9.72
N ALA A 449 25.79 6.11 9.69
CA ALA A 449 27.16 6.58 9.84
C ALA A 449 27.62 7.41 8.64
N PRO A 450 28.62 8.30 8.79
CA PRO A 450 29.17 9.04 7.67
C PRO A 450 29.57 8.10 6.52
N ARG A 451 29.19 8.46 5.29
CA ARG A 451 29.49 7.72 4.04
C ARG A 451 28.80 6.34 3.91
N GLN A 452 27.98 5.93 4.87
CA GLN A 452 27.14 4.75 4.73
C GLN A 452 25.89 5.08 3.90
N GLN A 453 25.49 4.19 2.99
CA GLN A 453 24.26 4.38 2.22
C GLN A 453 23.03 4.15 3.11
N GLY A 454 22.08 5.09 3.06
CA GLY A 454 20.82 4.97 3.76
C GLY A 454 19.84 4.03 3.06
N SER A 455 19.02 3.33 3.84
CA SER A 455 17.95 2.46 3.35
C SER A 455 16.58 2.96 3.81
N ALA A 456 15.57 2.75 2.96
CA ALA A 456 14.18 2.98 3.34
C ALA A 456 13.67 1.85 4.25
N ASN A 457 12.62 2.11 5.02
CA ASN A 457 11.96 1.06 5.79
C ASN A 457 11.36 -0.02 4.88
N SER A 458 11.51 -1.28 5.29
CA SER A 458 10.84 -2.40 4.63
C SER A 458 9.35 -2.46 5.01
N ILE A 459 8.55 -3.20 4.25
CA ILE A 459 7.10 -3.38 4.53
C ILE A 459 6.87 -4.01 5.90
N GLY A 460 7.72 -4.97 6.30
CA GLY A 460 7.63 -5.60 7.62
C GLY A 460 7.80 -4.58 8.73
N GLN A 461 8.77 -3.66 8.58
CA GLN A 461 8.99 -2.57 9.52
C GLN A 461 7.79 -1.60 9.57
N PHE A 462 7.14 -1.31 8.43
CA PHE A 462 5.95 -0.46 8.43
C PHE A 462 4.79 -1.06 9.22
N ASN A 463 4.56 -2.38 9.14
CA ASN A 463 3.54 -3.05 9.96
C ASN A 463 3.83 -2.87 11.45
N HIS A 464 5.08 -3.08 11.88
CA HIS A 464 5.47 -2.88 13.28
C HIS A 464 5.28 -1.43 13.74
N ILE A 465 5.64 -0.46 12.90
CA ILE A 465 5.45 0.97 13.18
C ILE A 465 3.97 1.30 13.32
N LEU A 466 3.13 0.80 12.42
CA LEU A 466 1.68 1.01 12.48
C LEU A 466 1.10 0.38 13.75
N CYS A 467 1.46 -0.87 14.07
CA CYS A 467 1.02 -1.50 15.31
C CYS A 467 1.43 -0.70 16.54
N ALA A 468 2.67 -0.19 16.61
CA ALA A 468 3.14 0.61 17.73
C ALA A 468 2.32 1.91 17.90
N PHE A 469 2.02 2.61 16.81
CA PHE A 469 1.13 3.78 16.85
C PHE A 469 -0.28 3.42 17.33
N LEU A 470 -0.84 2.33 16.81
CA LEU A 470 -2.19 1.90 17.16
C LEU A 470 -2.27 1.45 18.62
N SER A 471 -1.28 0.73 19.15
CA SER A 471 -1.25 0.33 20.56
C SER A 471 -1.15 1.50 21.54
N GLU A 472 -0.61 2.65 21.11
CA GLU A 472 -0.57 3.87 21.91
C GLU A 472 -1.87 4.71 21.81
N THR A 473 -2.74 4.37 20.87
CA THR A 473 -3.92 5.17 20.53
C THR A 473 -5.23 4.45 20.80
N LEU A 474 -5.27 3.13 20.61
CA LEU A 474 -6.44 2.27 20.73
C LEU A 474 -6.35 1.41 21.97
N ASP A 475 -7.51 1.00 22.47
CA ASP A 475 -7.62 0.06 23.57
C ASP A 475 -7.34 -1.37 23.06
N ALA A 476 -6.96 -2.29 23.96
CA ALA A 476 -6.52 -3.63 23.58
C ALA A 476 -7.56 -4.40 22.75
N GLU A 477 -8.84 -4.28 23.11
CA GLU A 477 -9.96 -4.90 22.40
C GLU A 477 -10.13 -4.33 20.98
N GLU A 478 -10.08 -3.00 20.84
CA GLU A 478 -10.15 -2.33 19.54
C GLU A 478 -9.01 -2.80 18.62
N LEU A 479 -7.80 -2.96 19.16
CA LEU A 479 -6.63 -3.39 18.40
C LEU A 479 -6.69 -4.88 18.02
N GLU A 480 -7.18 -5.74 18.91
CA GLU A 480 -7.28 -7.18 18.64
C GLU A 480 -8.26 -7.50 17.50
N ASN A 481 -9.30 -6.69 17.36
CA ASN A 481 -10.30 -6.81 16.30
C ASN A 481 -9.78 -6.41 14.90
N LEU A 482 -8.64 -5.72 14.82
CA LEU A 482 -8.06 -5.23 13.57
C LEU A 482 -7.04 -6.21 12.96
N ASP A 483 -7.13 -6.45 11.65
CA ASP A 483 -6.09 -7.12 10.86
C ASP A 483 -5.06 -6.08 10.41
N VAL A 484 -4.13 -5.72 11.32
CA VAL A 484 -3.17 -4.63 11.08
C VAL A 484 -2.13 -5.05 10.04
N SER A 485 -2.20 -4.38 8.90
CA SER A 485 -1.24 -4.50 7.81
C SER A 485 -1.04 -3.15 7.13
N ALA A 486 0.02 -3.01 6.37
CA ALA A 486 0.26 -1.82 5.58
C ALA A 486 -0.85 -1.52 4.54
N TYR A 487 -1.70 -2.51 4.22
CA TYR A 487 -2.87 -2.33 3.36
C TYR A 487 -4.11 -1.87 4.12
N THR A 488 -4.16 -2.04 5.45
CA THR A 488 -5.31 -1.66 6.29
C THR A 488 -5.64 -0.18 6.11
N LEU A 489 -4.64 0.70 6.17
CA LEU A 489 -4.83 2.15 5.97
C LEU A 489 -5.40 2.51 4.59
N ARG A 490 -5.03 1.72 3.56
CA ARG A 490 -5.54 1.88 2.21
C ARG A 490 -6.99 1.42 2.08
N HIS A 491 -7.35 0.30 2.73
CA HIS A 491 -8.74 -0.14 2.84
C HIS A 491 -9.57 0.89 3.64
N SER A 492 -9.04 1.41 4.74
CA SER A 492 -9.65 2.48 5.55
C SER A 492 -9.90 3.74 4.72
N LEU A 493 -8.92 4.21 3.93
CA LEU A 493 -9.13 5.39 3.10
C LEU A 493 -10.24 5.17 2.07
N ALA A 494 -10.24 4.03 1.39
CA ALA A 494 -11.27 3.69 0.42
C ALA A 494 -12.66 3.67 1.06
N HIS A 495 -12.78 3.05 2.23
CA HIS A 495 -14.01 3.00 3.02
C HIS A 495 -14.49 4.40 3.41
N GLN A 496 -13.61 5.25 3.95
CA GLN A 496 -13.96 6.61 4.37
C GLN A 496 -14.33 7.51 3.19
N MET A 497 -13.64 7.39 2.05
CA MET A 497 -14.01 8.11 0.83
C MET A 497 -15.38 7.66 0.30
N PHE A 498 -15.66 6.35 0.34
CA PHE A 498 -16.94 5.82 -0.08
C PHE A 498 -18.08 6.29 0.83
N ARG A 499 -17.88 6.24 2.16
CA ARG A 499 -18.80 6.79 3.17
C ARG A 499 -19.06 8.28 2.95
N ALA A 500 -18.03 9.05 2.62
CA ALA A 500 -18.14 10.47 2.26
C ALA A 500 -18.76 10.71 0.85
N SER A 501 -19.37 9.69 0.23
CA SER A 501 -20.01 9.77 -1.09
C SER A 501 -19.06 10.24 -2.21
N VAL A 502 -17.75 9.97 -2.07
CA VAL A 502 -16.80 10.24 -3.16
C VAL A 502 -17.02 9.22 -4.27
N GLY A 503 -17.24 9.70 -5.50
CA GLY A 503 -17.51 8.83 -6.64
C GLY A 503 -16.42 7.77 -6.85
N LEU A 504 -16.83 6.54 -7.16
CA LEU A 504 -15.92 5.40 -7.43
C LEU A 504 -14.81 5.69 -8.47
N PRO A 505 -15.02 6.52 -9.52
CA PRO A 505 -13.93 6.93 -10.40
C PRO A 505 -12.82 7.70 -9.68
N PHE A 506 -13.15 8.58 -8.73
CA PHE A 506 -12.19 9.34 -7.95
C PHE A 506 -11.47 8.47 -6.91
N ILE A 507 -12.19 7.56 -6.25
CA ILE A 507 -11.56 6.55 -5.37
C ILE A 507 -10.59 5.69 -6.18
N SER A 508 -11.00 5.24 -7.37
CA SER A 508 -10.14 4.48 -8.29
C SER A 508 -8.93 5.29 -8.76
N TYR A 509 -9.09 6.60 -8.97
CA TYR A 509 -8.00 7.51 -9.32
C TYR A 509 -7.00 7.67 -8.16
N GLN A 510 -7.48 7.99 -6.95
CA GLN A 510 -6.65 8.11 -5.74
C GLN A 510 -5.87 6.83 -5.46
N LEU A 511 -6.50 5.67 -5.66
CA LEU A 511 -5.86 4.36 -5.47
C LEU A 511 -5.04 3.90 -6.70
N LYS A 512 -4.91 4.70 -7.76
CA LYS A 512 -4.21 4.32 -9.00
C LYS A 512 -4.70 2.98 -9.60
N HIS A 513 -6.01 2.76 -9.60
CA HIS A 513 -6.66 1.62 -10.26
C HIS A 513 -7.33 2.00 -11.59
N PHE A 514 -7.28 3.27 -11.97
CA PHE A 514 -7.93 3.79 -13.18
C PHE A 514 -7.40 3.17 -14.47
N GLY A 515 -6.11 2.79 -14.55
CA GLY A 515 -5.54 2.13 -15.73
C GLY A 515 -6.21 0.80 -16.11
N ASN A 516 -6.95 0.16 -15.18
CA ASN A 516 -7.72 -1.06 -15.47
C ASN A 516 -9.10 -0.76 -16.10
N LEU A 517 -9.55 0.50 -16.12
CA LEU A 517 -10.77 0.94 -16.81
C LEU A 517 -10.55 1.19 -18.31
N VAL A 518 -9.31 1.50 -18.72
CA VAL A 518 -9.03 2.07 -20.06
C VAL A 518 -8.95 1.00 -21.17
N SER A 519 -9.07 -0.30 -20.86
CA SER A 519 -9.04 -1.37 -21.87
C SER A 519 -10.33 -1.53 -22.69
N GLY A 520 -11.27 -0.58 -22.60
CA GLY A 520 -12.48 -0.55 -23.42
C GLY A 520 -13.23 0.75 -23.24
N ILE A 521 -12.84 1.78 -23.99
CA ILE A 521 -13.62 3.03 -24.10
C ILE A 521 -14.98 2.65 -24.70
N GLY A 522 -16.05 2.73 -23.90
CA GLY A 522 -17.42 2.45 -24.33
C GLY A 522 -18.28 1.61 -23.36
N GLN A 523 -17.72 1.10 -22.26
CA GLN A 523 -18.51 0.41 -21.24
C GLN A 523 -18.23 1.00 -19.85
N ASN A 524 -19.27 1.40 -19.11
CA ASN A 524 -19.24 1.84 -17.71
C ASN A 524 -18.73 0.72 -16.77
N ARG A 525 -17.52 0.22 -16.97
CA ARG A 525 -16.93 -0.86 -16.15
C ARG A 525 -16.09 -0.26 -15.05
N VAL A 526 -16.59 -0.36 -13.81
CA VAL A 526 -15.82 -0.05 -12.59
C VAL A 526 -14.63 -1.01 -12.48
N SER A 527 -13.46 -0.52 -12.05
CA SER A 527 -12.29 -1.38 -11.81
C SER A 527 -12.60 -2.41 -10.72
N ALA A 528 -12.61 -3.70 -11.07
CA ALA A 528 -12.80 -4.81 -10.13
C ALA A 528 -11.85 -4.72 -8.92
N VAL A 529 -10.64 -4.20 -9.12
CA VAL A 529 -9.64 -4.04 -8.04
C VAL A 529 -10.05 -2.96 -7.03
N THR A 530 -10.78 -1.92 -7.43
CA THR A 530 -11.26 -0.89 -6.48
C THR A 530 -12.42 -1.42 -5.65
N ILE A 531 -13.27 -2.25 -6.27
CA ILE A 531 -14.39 -2.92 -5.63
C ILE A 531 -13.88 -3.82 -4.47
N ASP A 532 -12.70 -4.44 -4.60
CA ASP A 532 -12.12 -5.28 -3.54
C ASP A 532 -11.59 -4.50 -2.30
N TYR A 533 -11.47 -3.17 -2.37
CA TYR A 533 -11.00 -2.35 -1.23
C TYR A 533 -12.14 -1.85 -0.35
N GLY A 534 -11.86 -1.64 0.94
CA GLY A 534 -12.81 -1.06 1.89
C GLY A 534 -14.18 -1.75 1.98
N ASN A 535 -14.26 -3.05 1.65
CA ASN A 535 -15.52 -3.80 1.59
C ASN A 535 -16.54 -3.26 0.57
N ILE A 536 -16.10 -2.44 -0.40
CA ILE A 536 -16.97 -1.82 -1.42
C ILE A 536 -17.69 -2.90 -2.26
N GLY A 537 -17.03 -4.02 -2.52
CA GLY A 537 -17.57 -5.10 -3.34
C GLY A 537 -18.65 -5.91 -2.68
N SER A 538 -18.41 -6.40 -1.48
CA SER A 538 -19.45 -7.08 -0.70
C SER A 538 -20.66 -6.16 -0.49
N ALA A 539 -20.42 -4.87 -0.22
CA ALA A 539 -21.45 -3.85 -0.12
C ALA A 539 -22.28 -3.65 -1.42
N LEU A 540 -21.71 -3.97 -2.58
CA LEU A 540 -22.39 -3.83 -3.87
C LEU A 540 -22.99 -5.14 -4.41
N THR A 541 -22.55 -6.33 -3.94
CA THR A 541 -22.80 -7.60 -4.67
C THR A 541 -23.45 -8.76 -3.89
N SER A 542 -23.61 -8.71 -2.57
CA SER A 542 -24.22 -9.84 -1.80
C SER A 542 -25.50 -9.41 -1.08
N ASP A 543 -26.46 -10.31 -0.82
CA ASP A 543 -27.71 -9.94 -0.13
C ASP A 543 -27.50 -9.62 1.36
N THR A 544 -26.56 -10.29 2.05
CA THR A 544 -26.04 -9.87 3.38
C THR A 544 -25.13 -8.64 3.29
N GLY A 545 -24.44 -8.46 2.18
CA GLY A 545 -23.70 -7.23 1.91
C GLY A 545 -24.58 -6.06 1.51
N ARG A 546 -25.81 -6.29 1.05
CA ARG A 546 -26.85 -5.27 0.88
C ARG A 546 -27.35 -4.82 2.24
N GLU A 547 -27.48 -5.70 3.23
CA GLU A 547 -27.76 -5.31 4.61
C GLU A 547 -26.60 -4.52 5.23
N ALA A 548 -25.35 -4.96 5.06
CA ALA A 548 -24.18 -4.20 5.54
C ALA A 548 -23.95 -2.89 4.76
N ALA A 549 -24.25 -2.85 3.47
CA ALA A 549 -24.24 -1.63 2.66
C ALA A 549 -25.41 -0.73 2.99
N ASN A 550 -26.57 -1.29 3.31
CA ASN A 550 -27.70 -0.57 3.84
C ASN A 550 -27.35 -0.05 5.22
N ALA A 551 -26.59 -0.75 6.06
CA ALA A 551 -26.11 -0.24 7.34
C ALA A 551 -25.07 0.88 7.16
N ILE A 552 -24.08 0.73 6.28
CA ILE A 552 -23.09 1.79 5.95
C ILE A 552 -23.77 2.99 5.28
N ARG A 553 -24.74 2.74 4.38
CA ARG A 553 -25.57 3.79 3.78
C ARG A 553 -26.48 4.41 4.82
N HIS A 554 -27.09 3.63 5.70
CA HIS A 554 -27.97 4.10 6.76
C HIS A 554 -27.20 4.97 7.74
N ASP A 555 -25.98 4.59 8.14
CA ASP A 555 -25.12 5.42 8.98
C ASP A 555 -24.69 6.71 8.26
N ALA A 556 -24.36 6.63 6.96
CA ALA A 556 -24.04 7.79 6.15
C ALA A 556 -25.26 8.70 5.90
N GLU A 557 -26.43 8.12 5.69
CA GLU A 557 -27.73 8.79 5.50
C GLU A 557 -28.22 9.38 6.82
N LYS A 558 -27.97 8.72 7.96
CA LYS A 558 -28.24 9.22 9.31
C LYS A 558 -27.38 10.42 9.59
N GLU A 559 -26.07 10.32 9.41
CA GLU A 559 -25.16 11.47 9.54
C GLU A 559 -25.54 12.60 8.59
N PHE A 560 -25.97 12.26 7.37
CA PHE A 560 -26.43 13.23 6.38
C PHE A 560 -27.72 13.93 6.79
N ILE A 561 -28.71 13.18 7.28
CA ILE A 561 -29.97 13.71 7.82
C ILE A 561 -29.69 14.53 9.07
N MET A 562 -28.80 14.11 9.96
CA MET A 562 -28.36 14.91 11.11
C MET A 562 -27.76 16.24 10.63
N ASN A 563 -26.93 16.24 9.60
CA ASN A 563 -26.34 17.47 9.08
C ASN A 563 -27.33 18.38 8.33
N ALA A 564 -28.39 17.82 7.72
CA ALA A 564 -29.33 18.54 6.86
C ALA A 564 -30.67 18.90 7.52
N CYS A 565 -31.05 18.15 8.55
CA CYS A 565 -32.36 18.17 9.20
C CYS A 565 -32.29 18.40 10.72
N ASP A 566 -31.11 18.72 11.29
CA ASP A 566 -31.02 19.12 12.69
C ASP A 566 -31.76 20.45 12.93
N PRO A 567 -32.80 20.50 13.79
CA PRO A 567 -33.52 21.74 14.11
C PRO A 567 -32.62 22.82 14.72
N ASP A 568 -31.47 22.45 15.28
CA ASP A 568 -30.46 23.35 15.86
C ASP A 568 -29.32 23.66 14.86
N GLY A 569 -29.42 23.17 13.63
CA GLY A 569 -28.44 23.35 12.56
C GLY A 569 -28.30 24.77 12.02
N GLY A 570 -27.09 25.07 11.51
CA GLY A 570 -26.78 26.30 10.77
C GLY A 570 -27.07 26.16 9.27
N TYR A 571 -28.07 26.89 8.76
CA TYR A 571 -28.54 26.82 7.37
C TYR A 571 -28.39 28.17 6.65
N VAL A 572 -28.06 28.16 5.35
CA VAL A 572 -27.90 29.36 4.50
C VAL A 572 -28.65 29.21 3.17
N GLY A 573 -29.35 30.28 2.77
CA GLY A 573 -30.20 30.37 1.57
C GLY A 573 -31.52 31.13 1.87
N GLU A 574 -32.23 31.60 0.84
CA GLU A 574 -33.50 32.35 1.03
C GLU A 574 -34.55 31.55 1.82
N ASN A 575 -34.56 30.22 1.66
CA ASN A 575 -35.50 29.32 2.35
C ASN A 575 -34.98 28.79 3.70
N ALA A 576 -33.80 29.22 4.17
CA ALA A 576 -33.15 28.66 5.36
C ALA A 576 -33.92 28.91 6.66
N GLY A 577 -34.55 30.09 6.79
CA GLY A 577 -35.38 30.43 7.94
C GLY A 577 -36.64 29.55 8.02
N ALA A 578 -37.38 29.47 6.92
CA ALA A 578 -38.57 28.63 6.80
C ALA A 578 -38.25 27.13 6.97
N HIS A 579 -37.09 26.69 6.46
CA HIS A 579 -36.60 25.32 6.65
C HIS A 579 -36.37 24.99 8.13
N ARG A 580 -35.66 25.87 8.86
CA ARG A 580 -35.43 25.70 10.29
C ARG A 580 -36.74 25.68 11.09
N GLU A 581 -37.69 26.54 10.77
CA GLU A 581 -39.00 26.56 11.45
C GLU A 581 -39.82 25.30 11.18
N ARG A 582 -39.80 24.78 9.94
CA ARG A 582 -40.44 23.49 9.60
C ARG A 582 -39.84 22.33 10.37
N LEU A 583 -38.50 22.25 10.45
CA LEU A 583 -37.80 21.22 11.21
C LEU A 583 -38.09 21.31 12.70
N LYS A 584 -38.09 22.52 13.28
CA LYS A 584 -38.46 22.71 14.70
C LYS A 584 -39.87 22.22 15.00
N LYS A 585 -40.84 22.57 14.15
CA LYS A 585 -42.23 22.09 14.29
C LYS A 585 -42.34 20.57 14.10
N TYR A 586 -41.62 20.00 13.14
CA TYR A 586 -41.59 18.57 12.88
C TYR A 586 -41.02 17.81 14.09
N PHE A 587 -39.87 18.21 14.61
CA PHE A 587 -39.23 17.58 15.78
C PHE A 587 -40.02 17.79 17.07
N GLN A 588 -40.68 18.95 17.24
CA GLN A 588 -41.46 19.24 18.44
C GLN A 588 -42.54 18.18 18.72
N GLY A 589 -43.29 17.76 17.69
CA GLY A 589 -44.33 16.74 17.86
C GLY A 589 -43.79 15.36 18.27
N TYR A 590 -42.62 14.96 17.79
CA TYR A 590 -41.99 13.68 18.17
C TYR A 590 -41.31 13.75 19.54
N LEU A 591 -40.72 14.90 19.90
CA LEU A 591 -40.14 15.13 21.22
C LEU A 591 -41.23 15.14 22.32
N GLU A 592 -42.39 15.75 22.04
CA GLU A 592 -43.55 15.73 22.94
C GLU A 592 -44.16 14.32 23.09
N ALA A 593 -44.01 13.47 22.08
CA ALA A 593 -44.41 12.06 22.10
C ALA A 593 -43.38 11.13 22.78
N GLY A 594 -42.25 11.66 23.27
CA GLY A 594 -41.25 10.93 24.04
C GLY A 594 -40.10 10.31 23.24
N TYR A 595 -40.00 10.56 21.92
CA TYR A 595 -38.86 10.10 21.11
C TYR A 595 -37.63 10.97 21.34
N THR A 596 -36.45 10.36 21.34
CA THR A 596 -35.18 11.08 21.32
C THR A 596 -34.87 11.61 19.91
N LYS A 597 -34.02 12.65 19.81
CA LYS A 597 -33.59 13.18 18.51
C LYS A 597 -32.92 12.12 17.64
N ASP A 598 -32.15 11.22 18.24
CA ASP A 598 -31.44 10.16 17.51
C ASP A 598 -32.40 9.14 16.90
N GLU A 599 -33.43 8.74 17.65
CA GLU A 599 -34.50 7.86 17.15
C GLU A 599 -35.31 8.53 16.04
N ILE A 600 -35.53 9.85 16.11
CA ILE A 600 -36.19 10.60 15.03
C ILE A 600 -35.33 10.57 13.76
N PHE A 601 -34.01 10.75 13.88
CA PHE A 601 -33.10 10.67 12.72
C PHE A 601 -33.07 9.26 12.11
N ASP A 602 -33.03 8.20 12.93
CA ASP A 602 -33.14 6.82 12.44
C ASP A 602 -34.44 6.58 11.67
N ARG A 603 -35.58 7.05 12.21
CA ARG A 603 -36.86 6.96 11.51
C ARG A 603 -36.89 7.75 10.21
N MET A 604 -36.23 8.90 10.14
CA MET A 604 -36.13 9.67 8.90
C MET A 604 -35.31 8.93 7.83
N VAL A 605 -34.28 8.19 8.23
CA VAL A 605 -33.51 7.32 7.31
C VAL A 605 -34.38 6.17 6.82
N GLU A 606 -35.06 5.45 7.73
CA GLU A 606 -35.95 4.32 7.41
C GLU A 606 -37.08 4.69 6.44
N LEU A 607 -37.58 5.92 6.52
CA LEU A 607 -38.63 6.45 5.63
C LEU A 607 -38.09 6.93 4.27
N ASN A 608 -36.80 6.72 3.97
CA ASN A 608 -36.12 7.19 2.76
C ASN A 608 -36.35 8.69 2.52
N PHE A 609 -36.12 9.52 3.54
CA PHE A 609 -36.32 10.97 3.44
C PHE A 609 -35.40 11.55 2.35
N ALA A 610 -35.96 11.78 1.16
CA ALA A 610 -35.20 12.07 -0.06
C ALA A 610 -34.63 13.50 -0.05
N ILE A 611 -33.39 13.63 0.41
CA ILE A 611 -32.59 14.85 0.27
C ILE A 611 -31.40 14.50 -0.64
N ILE A 612 -31.34 15.12 -1.83
CA ILE A 612 -30.29 14.80 -2.81
C ILE A 612 -29.08 15.70 -2.54
N ASN A 613 -27.95 15.11 -2.16
CA ASN A 613 -26.67 15.80 -2.11
C ASN A 613 -26.13 16.05 -3.52
N VAL A 614 -25.98 17.31 -3.90
CA VAL A 614 -25.50 17.74 -5.22
C VAL A 614 -24.09 18.35 -5.14
N GLY A 615 -23.39 18.13 -4.03
CA GLY A 615 -21.99 18.55 -3.78
C GLY A 615 -21.84 20.01 -3.37
N GLN A 616 -22.60 20.93 -3.98
CA GLN A 616 -22.62 22.36 -3.60
C GLN A 616 -23.71 22.68 -2.58
N GLY A 617 -24.61 21.75 -2.30
CA GLY A 617 -25.77 21.95 -1.41
C GLY A 617 -26.65 20.72 -1.39
N TYR A 618 -27.81 20.85 -0.76
CA TYR A 618 -28.88 19.87 -0.73
C TYR A 618 -30.04 20.37 -1.58
N CYS A 619 -30.59 19.50 -2.43
CA CYS A 619 -31.75 19.80 -3.27
C CYS A 619 -32.98 19.09 -2.72
N TYR A 620 -34.07 19.84 -2.49
CA TYR A 620 -35.33 19.29 -1.98
C TYR A 620 -36.24 18.68 -3.05
N GLY A 621 -35.90 18.79 -4.34
CA GLY A 621 -36.53 18.06 -5.47
C GLY A 621 -38.04 18.25 -5.71
N ASN A 622 -38.79 18.82 -4.76
CA ASN A 622 -40.26 18.72 -4.68
C ASN A 622 -41.00 20.07 -4.67
N ALA A 623 -40.32 21.21 -4.76
CA ALA A 623 -41.03 22.46 -5.02
C ALA A 623 -41.13 22.68 -6.53
N ASN A 624 -42.36 22.56 -7.06
CA ASN A 624 -42.71 23.07 -8.37
C ASN A 624 -42.38 24.56 -8.41
N GLU A 625 -41.22 24.91 -8.98
CA GLU A 625 -41.00 26.26 -9.49
C GLU A 625 -41.24 26.26 -10.98
N ASP A 626 -41.86 27.34 -11.45
CA ASP A 626 -41.90 27.71 -12.86
C ASP A 626 -40.45 27.85 -13.35
N PHE A 627 -39.93 26.80 -13.97
CA PHE A 627 -38.62 26.83 -14.61
C PHE A 627 -38.64 27.91 -15.71
N ASP A 628 -37.57 28.71 -15.77
CA ASP A 628 -37.22 29.39 -17.02
C ASP A 628 -37.07 28.31 -18.11
N THR A 629 -37.97 28.35 -19.09
CA THR A 629 -38.06 27.35 -20.17
C THR A 629 -36.78 27.26 -21.02
N SER A 630 -35.83 28.18 -20.86
CA SER A 630 -34.56 28.19 -21.57
C SER A 630 -33.47 27.27 -21.00
N LEU A 631 -33.60 26.73 -19.77
CA LEU A 631 -32.55 25.88 -19.16
C LEU A 631 -33.11 24.66 -18.41
N PRO A 632 -32.88 23.42 -18.90
CA PRO A 632 -33.28 22.21 -18.18
C PRO A 632 -32.46 22.02 -16.89
N CYS A 633 -33.12 21.58 -15.80
CA CYS A 633 -32.47 21.22 -14.54
C CYS A 633 -31.70 19.90 -14.67
N ILE A 634 -30.37 19.93 -14.65
CA ILE A 634 -29.53 18.74 -14.86
C ILE A 634 -29.02 18.14 -13.52
N GLY A 635 -29.56 18.59 -12.37
CA GLY A 635 -29.31 17.96 -11.06
C GLY A 635 -27.84 17.79 -10.64
N SER A 636 -26.91 18.55 -11.23
CA SER A 636 -25.46 18.36 -11.10
C SER A 636 -24.77 19.70 -10.84
N LEU A 637 -23.68 19.69 -10.04
CA LEU A 637 -22.58 20.68 -9.85
C LEU A 637 -22.86 22.21 -10.02
N ARG A 638 -24.12 22.63 -10.08
CA ARG A 638 -24.59 24.01 -10.33
C ARG A 638 -25.71 24.42 -9.37
N CYS A 639 -25.98 23.60 -8.35
CA CYS A 639 -26.99 23.91 -7.34
C CYS A 639 -26.45 24.98 -6.39
N ASN A 640 -26.91 26.22 -6.60
CA ASN A 640 -26.50 27.39 -5.85
C ASN A 640 -27.70 27.95 -5.05
N PRO A 641 -27.58 28.15 -3.71
CA PRO A 641 -28.67 28.68 -2.88
C PRO A 641 -29.13 30.09 -3.23
N TYR A 642 -28.35 30.84 -4.03
CA TYR A 642 -28.69 32.17 -4.53
C TYR A 642 -29.29 32.17 -5.95
N ARG A 643 -29.20 31.04 -6.67
CA ARG A 643 -29.78 30.90 -8.03
C ARG A 643 -30.91 29.89 -8.12
N CYS A 644 -31.04 29.01 -7.12
CA CYS A 644 -32.05 27.97 -7.05
C CYS A 644 -32.72 27.99 -5.68
N LYS A 645 -34.03 28.22 -5.63
CA LYS A 645 -34.77 28.33 -4.37
C LYS A 645 -34.93 26.99 -3.64
N ASN A 646 -34.62 25.89 -4.32
CA ASN A 646 -34.64 24.52 -3.80
C ASN A 646 -33.30 24.07 -3.21
N ALA A 647 -32.23 24.87 -3.32
CA ALA A 647 -30.91 24.54 -2.83
C ALA A 647 -30.67 25.10 -1.41
N VAL A 648 -30.32 24.24 -0.46
CA VAL A 648 -29.93 24.61 0.91
C VAL A 648 -28.47 24.23 1.15
N VAL A 649 -27.68 25.12 1.75
CA VAL A 649 -26.26 24.85 2.04
C VAL A 649 -26.03 24.84 3.55
N THR A 650 -25.36 23.80 4.04
CA THR A 650 -24.94 23.63 5.43
C THR A 650 -23.41 23.72 5.56
N LYS A 651 -22.91 23.73 6.81
CA LYS A 651 -21.46 23.74 7.08
C LYS A 651 -20.70 22.56 6.46
N ALA A 652 -21.36 21.41 6.28
CA ALA A 652 -20.76 20.25 5.63
C ALA A 652 -20.29 20.54 4.19
N ASN A 653 -20.94 21.50 3.50
CA ASN A 653 -20.63 21.87 2.12
C ASN A 653 -19.58 23.00 2.02
N ALA A 654 -19.17 23.59 3.15
CA ALA A 654 -18.22 24.71 3.17
C ALA A 654 -16.88 24.42 2.45
N PRO A 655 -16.26 23.23 2.59
CA PRO A 655 -15.02 22.92 1.86
C PRO A 655 -15.16 23.03 0.34
N LYS A 656 -16.31 22.61 -0.23
CA LYS A 656 -16.55 22.69 -1.68
C LYS A 656 -16.72 24.13 -2.15
N TRP A 657 -17.39 24.97 -1.37
CA TRP A 657 -17.50 26.40 -1.66
C TRP A 657 -16.15 27.13 -1.54
N ARG A 658 -15.27 26.72 -0.62
CA ARG A 658 -13.88 27.22 -0.57
C ARG A 658 -13.11 26.82 -1.83
N GLU A 659 -13.25 25.58 -2.31
CA GLU A 659 -12.62 25.14 -3.56
C GLU A 659 -13.07 25.99 -4.75
N ILE A 660 -14.38 26.23 -4.90
CA ILE A 660 -14.94 27.09 -5.96
C ILE A 660 -14.38 28.51 -5.85
N TYR A 661 -14.33 29.07 -4.64
CA TYR A 661 -13.76 30.39 -4.40
C TYR A 661 -12.28 30.46 -4.83
N VAL A 662 -11.45 29.50 -4.39
CA VAL A 662 -10.00 29.47 -4.65
C VAL A 662 -9.70 29.21 -6.13
N GLN A 663 -10.31 28.19 -6.74
CA GLN A 663 -10.06 27.82 -8.14
C GLN A 663 -10.43 28.95 -9.10
N ASN A 664 -11.60 29.57 -8.92
CA ASN A 664 -12.02 30.69 -9.76
C ASN A 664 -11.14 31.93 -9.53
N THR A 665 -10.72 32.19 -8.29
CA THR A 665 -9.82 33.33 -7.99
C THR A 665 -8.46 33.16 -8.65
N ILE A 666 -7.89 31.95 -8.63
CA ILE A 666 -6.62 31.64 -9.31
C ILE A 666 -6.78 31.73 -10.83
N ALA A 667 -7.86 31.16 -11.38
CA ALA A 667 -8.13 31.18 -12.81
C ALA A 667 -8.31 32.61 -13.35
N VAL A 668 -9.04 33.47 -12.63
CA VAL A 668 -9.19 34.89 -12.97
C VAL A 668 -7.85 35.60 -12.95
N ARG A 669 -7.01 35.40 -11.92
CA ARG A 669 -5.67 36.01 -11.85
C ARG A 669 -4.77 35.59 -13.02
N LYS A 670 -4.82 34.32 -13.41
CA LYS A 670 -4.05 33.79 -14.55
C LYS A 670 -4.51 34.42 -15.86
N LEU A 671 -5.81 34.45 -16.11
CA LEU A 671 -6.38 35.07 -17.32
C LEU A 671 -6.15 36.58 -17.37
N GLU A 672 -6.29 37.30 -16.25
CA GLU A 672 -5.98 38.73 -16.17
C GLU A 672 -4.49 39.02 -16.40
N SER A 673 -3.60 38.06 -16.12
CA SER A 673 -2.17 38.16 -16.44
C SER A 673 -1.85 37.86 -17.92
N GLU A 674 -2.54 36.91 -18.53
CA GLU A 674 -2.40 36.52 -19.95
C GLU A 674 -3.02 37.55 -20.91
N VAL A 675 -4.10 38.22 -20.49
CA VAL A 675 -4.72 39.33 -21.22
C VAL A 675 -3.82 40.57 -21.24
N LYS A 676 -2.97 40.77 -20.22
CA LYS A 676 -1.99 41.88 -20.19
C LYS A 676 -0.76 41.63 -21.07
N SER A 677 -0.49 40.39 -21.48
CA SER A 677 0.68 40.03 -22.31
C SER A 677 0.37 39.95 -23.81
N THR A 678 -0.91 39.96 -24.19
CA THR A 678 -1.33 39.70 -25.57
C THR A 678 -2.25 40.83 -26.03
N ASP A 679 -1.65 41.89 -26.58
CA ASP A 679 -2.42 42.90 -27.30
C ASP A 679 -2.98 42.26 -28.57
N GLN A 680 -4.31 42.27 -28.67
CA GLN A 680 -5.16 42.02 -29.83
C GLN A 680 -5.81 40.62 -29.99
N LEU A 681 -7.16 40.68 -30.09
CA LEU A 681 -8.05 39.86 -30.92
C LEU A 681 -8.75 38.59 -30.37
N ILE A 682 -8.91 38.44 -29.05
CA ILE A 682 -9.91 37.50 -28.48
C ILE A 682 -10.66 38.13 -27.27
N CYS A 683 -11.22 39.34 -27.42
CA CYS A 683 -11.81 40.06 -26.27
C CYS A 683 -13.24 39.63 -25.87
N GLY A 684 -13.99 38.93 -26.73
CA GLY A 684 -15.40 38.62 -26.45
C GLY A 684 -15.62 37.43 -25.51
N GLU A 685 -15.00 36.29 -25.81
CA GLU A 685 -15.22 35.05 -25.05
C GLU A 685 -14.53 35.06 -23.69
N PHE A 686 -13.30 35.57 -23.61
CA PHE A 686 -12.56 35.67 -22.35
C PHE A 686 -13.21 36.65 -21.36
N ALA A 687 -13.77 37.77 -21.83
CA ALA A 687 -14.46 38.73 -20.96
C ALA A 687 -15.71 38.09 -20.30
N ASN A 688 -16.48 37.32 -21.08
CA ASN A 688 -17.64 36.59 -20.58
C ASN A 688 -17.25 35.50 -19.59
N SER A 689 -16.18 34.74 -19.85
CA SER A 689 -15.66 33.75 -18.89
C SER A 689 -15.14 34.40 -17.61
N ILE A 690 -14.41 35.51 -17.69
CA ILE A 690 -13.93 36.26 -16.51
C ILE A 690 -15.12 36.79 -15.70
N ALA A 691 -16.16 37.33 -16.36
CA ALA A 691 -17.37 37.80 -15.69
C ALA A 691 -18.11 36.65 -14.97
N GLN A 692 -18.24 35.49 -15.62
CA GLN A 692 -18.84 34.30 -15.00
C GLN A 692 -18.03 33.79 -13.80
N MET A 693 -16.70 33.78 -13.89
CA MET A 693 -15.84 33.38 -12.77
C MET A 693 -15.89 34.39 -11.62
N LYS A 694 -15.94 35.71 -11.90
CA LYS A 694 -16.13 36.74 -10.88
C LYS A 694 -17.48 36.62 -10.17
N ALA A 695 -18.54 36.27 -10.90
CA ALA A 695 -19.85 35.97 -10.32
C ALA A 695 -19.77 34.74 -9.40
N ALA A 696 -19.12 33.65 -9.83
CA ALA A 696 -18.94 32.45 -9.02
C ALA A 696 -18.11 32.72 -7.73
N ILE A 697 -17.09 33.59 -7.81
CA ILE A 697 -16.32 34.04 -6.63
C ILE A 697 -17.20 34.81 -5.66
N ALA A 698 -18.03 35.75 -6.15
CA ALA A 698 -18.93 36.54 -5.32
C ALA A 698 -19.98 35.66 -4.62
N GLU A 699 -20.52 34.67 -5.33
CA GLU A 699 -21.47 33.69 -4.82
C GLU A 699 -20.84 32.81 -3.74
N ALA A 700 -19.67 32.23 -4.01
CA ALA A 700 -18.96 31.41 -3.03
C ALA A 700 -18.59 32.22 -1.78
N LYS A 701 -18.21 33.48 -1.95
CA LYS A 701 -17.92 34.41 -0.85
C LYS A 701 -19.16 34.69 0.00
N ALA A 702 -20.32 34.86 -0.61
CA ALA A 702 -21.58 35.08 0.08
C ALA A 702 -22.01 33.84 0.89
N VAL A 703 -21.91 32.64 0.29
CA VAL A 703 -22.21 31.37 0.96
C VAL A 703 -21.31 31.16 2.18
N LEU A 704 -20.00 31.31 2.02
CA LEU A 704 -19.03 31.10 3.10
C LEU A 704 -19.24 32.08 4.26
N ARG A 705 -19.48 33.36 3.97
CA ARG A 705 -19.81 34.36 4.99
C ARG A 705 -21.13 34.05 5.70
N GLY A 706 -22.15 33.62 4.96
CA GLY A 706 -23.43 33.21 5.54
C GLY A 706 -23.29 32.02 6.49
N LEU A 707 -22.35 31.11 6.24
CA LEU A 707 -22.06 29.96 7.09
C LEU A 707 -21.19 30.30 8.32
N GLY A 708 -20.70 31.54 8.43
CA GLY A 708 -19.78 31.99 9.48
C GLY A 708 -18.33 31.51 9.27
N GLU A 709 -17.93 31.21 8.04
CA GLU A 709 -16.58 30.75 7.69
C GLU A 709 -15.65 31.93 7.35
N GLU A 710 -14.41 31.89 7.86
CA GLU A 710 -13.38 32.88 7.50
C GLU A 710 -12.88 32.65 6.07
N LEU A 711 -12.81 33.73 5.27
CA LEU A 711 -12.26 33.69 3.92
C LEU A 711 -10.73 33.76 3.99
N MET A 712 -10.07 32.60 4.00
CA MET A 712 -8.62 32.54 3.79
C MET A 712 -8.33 32.44 2.29
N VAL A 713 -7.54 33.40 1.78
CA VAL A 713 -6.99 33.41 0.42
C VAL A 713 -5.71 32.61 0.38
#